data_AF-A0A0D6AWC2-F1
#
_entry.id   AF-A0A0D6AWC2-F1
#
_cell.length_a   1.000
_cell.length_b   1.000
_cell.length_c   1.000
_cell.angle_alpha   90.00
_cell.angle_beta   90.00
_cell.angle_gamma   90.00
#
_symmetry.space_group_name_H-M   'P 1'
#
loop_
_entity.id
_entity.type
_entity.pdbx_description
1 polymer ?
#
loop_
_entity_poly.entity_id
_entity_poly.type
_entity_poly.pdbx_seq_one_letter_code
_entity_poly.pdbx_strand_id
1 'polypeptide(L)'
;MNNSTLANYFTLERRYTRSINLERDFDDIEALKGYILTDKAIDVLGRILRGLTRENNSNCWTLTGVYGTGKSAFCHYLTCLLSPKNSNIYKLNSLIIESILKVDNDLIQHYKQLINNFPKQGFIRAIAVSQRESVTNTIIRALFIGLDNFKLKNKIHFQEQLEGFNELIKQGKNIQNSAIIALIKEIIIQAKTDLIFIIDELGKNLEYAVYNQGAEDVYLLQQLAELESINGNRVYILGILHQAFTEYGQRLAKIQRNEWAKIQGRFEDIPFTESVSQMMRLMGEAINLGKEIKDADTDRQEGNPSLSPLARVNSSLSSVSRGEDNRQEEFLQNFDDDFFQYERIVDYSQQWFDSLYQTLSVEKIDKSILEDIYPLHPLTALVLPTLCMRYAQNDRTLFTFITSDEPFSLKNFLTETVIDKDNLPTLKLDQVYDYFIESAGMGLTSRPNLQRWIEIYDLIADSKSLDEDSLRVLKVIGILNLVTITGITRATRQLVALGLCDLPQEEKVNYWQEKIDSLLKGGIITHRRQIDELRIWQGSDFNVDQELESYQEPESLVKLLSELRPLKPMVAQRHSYQTGTLRYFERHYLDTSSYLEKLKCDSDTADGYLGYWLAEDIPSSFPSSTVDGLPLIIITASNLTILRLRVREFSALNWLDKTAKELQADGVARKEVRYRLAEAERFLDDTLANVFDVREENNQCWIQGKLVNISSISHLNSELSRICEQVYPKSPILWNELINRRNLTAQGMMARRQLISAMINNSTLPKLGLTGYGPEVTMYFSLLQETGIHRQGEEIKSIGEGRQQVTNSQQLIGNSQQVTNSQQLTGNSQQVISQNSNHNLVNYNEQLISSQINNNITSDKNILKAPPRH
;
A
#
# COMPACT_ATOMS: atom_id res chain seq x y z
N MET A 1 32.80 48.80 -12.37
CA MET A 1 32.58 47.40 -12.76
C MET A 1 31.30 46.97 -12.06
N ASN A 2 30.19 46.85 -12.79
CA ASN A 2 28.99 46.24 -12.22
C ASN A 2 29.32 44.76 -12.04
N ASN A 3 29.44 44.30 -10.79
CA ASN A 3 29.67 42.89 -10.52
C ASN A 3 28.42 42.10 -10.94
N SER A 4 28.54 41.29 -11.99
CA SER A 4 27.46 40.41 -12.46
C SER A 4 27.18 39.31 -11.43
N THR A 5 25.91 39.11 -11.12
CA THR A 5 25.45 38.05 -10.21
C THR A 5 25.02 36.81 -11.00
N LEU A 6 24.94 35.65 -10.36
CA LEU A 6 24.42 34.42 -10.99
C LEU A 6 23.02 34.60 -11.59
N ALA A 7 22.17 35.46 -11.01
CA ALA A 7 20.84 35.80 -11.53
C ALA A 7 20.84 36.45 -12.94
N ASN A 8 21.98 36.99 -13.40
CA ASN A 8 22.11 37.50 -14.77
C ASN A 8 22.24 36.36 -15.80
N TYR A 9 22.65 35.17 -15.36
CA TYR A 9 22.94 34.01 -16.22
C TYR A 9 21.91 32.90 -16.06
N PHE A 10 21.31 32.76 -14.88
CA PHE A 10 20.34 31.72 -14.57
C PHE A 10 18.96 32.30 -14.34
N THR A 11 17.98 31.69 -14.99
CA THR A 11 16.56 31.91 -14.74
C THR A 11 15.94 30.64 -14.18
N LEU A 12 15.08 30.80 -13.18
CA LEU A 12 14.37 29.69 -12.56
C LEU A 12 12.96 29.64 -13.13
N GLU A 13 12.61 28.54 -13.79
CA GLU A 13 11.25 28.35 -14.27
C GLU A 13 10.43 27.59 -13.24
N ARG A 14 9.26 28.14 -12.89
CA ARG A 14 8.21 27.38 -12.22
C ARG A 14 7.57 26.41 -13.22
N ARG A 15 8.29 25.35 -13.60
CA ARG A 15 7.72 24.26 -14.41
C ARG A 15 6.75 23.38 -13.62
N TYR A 16 6.95 23.31 -12.31
CA TYR A 16 6.05 22.60 -11.40
C TYR A 16 4.97 23.56 -10.94
N THR A 17 3.81 23.42 -11.57
CA THR A 17 2.61 24.17 -11.23
C THR A 17 2.26 24.03 -9.75
N ARG A 18 1.49 25.02 -9.26
CA ARG A 18 0.73 24.97 -8.01
C ARG A 18 0.19 23.56 -7.75
N SER A 19 0.07 23.12 -6.50
CA SER A 19 -0.48 21.80 -6.23
C SER A 19 -1.80 21.57 -6.93
N ILE A 20 -1.83 20.44 -7.63
CA ILE A 20 -2.98 19.92 -8.33
C ILE A 20 -4.04 19.49 -7.31
N ASN A 21 -5.24 20.00 -7.52
CA ASN A 21 -6.46 19.49 -6.92
C ASN A 21 -7.27 18.86 -8.04
N LEU A 22 -7.49 17.55 -7.99
CA LEU A 22 -8.09 16.82 -9.11
C LEU A 22 -9.52 17.27 -9.46
N GLU A 23 -10.30 17.77 -8.50
CA GLU A 23 -11.66 18.28 -8.76
C GLU A 23 -11.62 19.66 -9.43
N ARG A 24 -10.83 20.60 -8.87
CA ARG A 24 -10.72 21.97 -9.39
C ARG A 24 -10.01 22.01 -10.74
N ASP A 25 -8.97 21.20 -10.89
CA ASP A 25 -8.06 21.24 -12.04
C ASP A 25 -8.44 20.20 -13.10
N PHE A 26 -9.58 19.50 -12.96
CA PHE A 26 -10.02 18.34 -13.75
C PHE A 26 -9.75 18.39 -15.27
N ASP A 27 -9.99 19.54 -15.92
CA ASP A 27 -9.71 19.79 -17.35
C ASP A 27 -8.90 21.10 -17.53
N ASP A 28 -8.07 21.48 -16.55
CA ASP A 28 -7.21 22.67 -16.62
C ASP A 28 -5.95 22.38 -17.47
N ILE A 29 -5.90 22.99 -18.65
CA ILE A 29 -4.76 22.86 -19.58
C ILE A 29 -3.48 23.47 -18.97
N GLU A 30 -3.59 24.57 -18.22
CA GLU A 30 -2.42 25.22 -17.62
C GLU A 30 -1.80 24.32 -16.56
N ALA A 31 -2.60 23.50 -15.88
CA ALA A 31 -2.13 22.51 -14.92
C ALA A 31 -1.31 21.36 -15.55
N LEU A 32 -1.48 21.09 -16.85
CA LEU A 32 -0.65 20.13 -17.60
C LEU A 32 0.64 20.75 -18.17
N LYS A 33 0.67 22.07 -18.38
CA LYS A 33 1.86 22.72 -18.94
C LYS A 33 3.03 22.56 -17.95
N GLY A 34 4.15 22.06 -18.45
CA GLY A 34 5.35 21.81 -17.64
C GLY A 34 5.32 20.51 -16.83
N TYR A 35 4.26 19.71 -16.89
CA TYR A 35 4.25 18.38 -16.26
C TYR A 35 5.27 17.45 -16.94
N ILE A 36 6.15 16.85 -16.14
CA ILE A 36 7.17 15.91 -16.58
C ILE A 36 6.80 14.51 -16.11
N LEU A 37 6.70 13.57 -17.04
CA LEU A 37 6.56 12.15 -16.72
C LEU A 37 7.91 11.58 -16.27
N THR A 38 8.00 11.27 -14.98
CA THR A 38 9.15 10.60 -14.38
C THR A 38 9.22 9.13 -14.76
N ASP A 39 10.37 8.49 -14.60
CA ASP A 39 10.52 7.04 -14.78
C ASP A 39 9.51 6.26 -13.94
N LYS A 40 9.25 6.71 -12.70
CA LYS A 40 8.26 6.06 -11.85
C LYS A 40 6.83 6.28 -12.36
N ALA A 41 6.49 7.48 -12.80
CA ALA A 41 5.20 7.75 -13.43
C ALA A 41 5.00 6.92 -14.71
N ILE A 42 6.04 6.67 -15.49
CA ILE A 42 6.01 5.80 -16.69
C ILE A 42 5.74 4.34 -16.29
N ASP A 43 6.43 3.80 -15.29
CA ASP A 43 6.16 2.44 -14.75
C ASP A 43 4.70 2.32 -14.27
N VAL A 44 4.24 3.28 -13.46
CA VAL A 44 2.87 3.31 -12.94
C VAL A 44 1.86 3.42 -14.07
N LEU A 45 2.10 4.31 -15.05
CA LEU A 45 1.28 4.44 -16.25
C LEU A 45 1.16 3.10 -16.98
N GLY A 46 2.28 2.40 -17.19
CA GLY A 46 2.30 1.09 -17.83
C GLY A 46 1.41 0.06 -17.15
N ARG A 47 1.48 -0.04 -15.82
CA ARG A 47 0.64 -0.95 -15.02
C ARG A 47 -0.85 -0.64 -15.18
N ILE A 48 -1.21 0.63 -15.08
CA ILE A 48 -2.59 1.09 -15.23
C ILE A 48 -3.08 0.86 -16.66
N LEU A 49 -2.29 1.23 -17.67
CA LEU A 49 -2.65 1.05 -19.09
C LEU A 49 -2.95 -0.41 -19.40
N ARG A 50 -2.13 -1.36 -18.94
CA ARG A 50 -2.36 -2.81 -19.12
C ARG A 50 -3.68 -3.29 -18.51
N GLY A 51 -4.10 -2.72 -17.39
CA GLY A 51 -5.42 -3.00 -16.79
C GLY A 51 -6.56 -2.37 -17.57
N LEU A 52 -6.42 -1.10 -17.96
CA LEU A 52 -7.42 -0.38 -18.74
C LEU A 52 -7.65 -1.01 -20.13
N THR A 53 -6.62 -1.62 -20.72
CA THR A 53 -6.72 -2.35 -22.01
C THR A 53 -6.94 -3.85 -21.87
N ARG A 54 -7.05 -4.37 -20.64
CA ARG A 54 -7.35 -5.79 -20.33
C ARG A 54 -6.25 -6.78 -20.74
N GLU A 55 -4.99 -6.32 -20.80
CA GLU A 55 -3.83 -7.23 -20.88
C GLU A 55 -3.59 -7.96 -19.55
N ASN A 56 -4.04 -7.40 -18.43
CA ASN A 56 -4.08 -8.06 -17.13
C ASN A 56 -5.48 -7.96 -16.48
N ASN A 57 -5.69 -8.70 -15.39
CA ASN A 57 -6.97 -8.71 -14.65
C ASN A 57 -7.06 -7.61 -13.57
N SER A 58 -6.07 -6.73 -13.45
CA SER A 58 -6.08 -5.65 -12.46
C SER A 58 -7.06 -4.56 -12.86
N ASN A 59 -7.96 -4.18 -11.96
CA ASN A 59 -8.89 -3.07 -12.14
C ASN A 59 -8.92 -2.07 -10.97
N CYS A 60 -8.24 -2.37 -9.87
CA CYS A 60 -8.20 -1.56 -8.67
C CYS A 60 -6.76 -1.36 -8.20
N TRP A 61 -6.38 -0.10 -7.98
CA TRP A 61 -5.02 0.29 -7.62
C TRP A 61 -5.04 1.31 -6.49
N THR A 62 -3.99 1.29 -5.67
CA THR A 62 -3.66 2.39 -4.77
C THR A 62 -2.29 2.95 -5.11
N LEU A 63 -2.17 4.28 -5.19
CA LEU A 63 -0.88 4.97 -5.25
C LEU A 63 -0.51 5.40 -3.84
N THR A 64 0.54 4.79 -3.30
CA THR A 64 0.98 5.04 -1.92
C THR A 64 2.31 5.79 -1.92
N GLY A 65 2.36 6.96 -1.28
CA GLY A 65 3.60 7.71 -1.12
C GLY A 65 3.36 8.99 -0.33
N VAL A 66 4.43 9.63 0.15
CA VAL A 66 4.33 10.83 0.99
C VAL A 66 3.80 12.07 0.24
N TYR A 67 3.52 13.14 0.99
CA TYR A 67 2.86 14.35 0.48
C TYR A 67 3.70 15.16 -0.49
N GLY A 68 3.39 15.03 -1.78
CA GLY A 68 4.00 15.84 -2.84
C GLY A 68 5.03 15.09 -3.69
N THR A 69 5.03 13.75 -3.61
CA THR A 69 5.67 12.85 -4.58
C THR A 69 5.08 12.93 -6.00
N GLY A 70 4.15 13.84 -6.28
CA GLY A 70 3.56 14.01 -7.62
C GLY A 70 2.32 13.15 -7.92
N LYS A 71 1.81 12.35 -6.98
CA LYS A 71 0.63 11.46 -7.17
C LYS A 71 -0.57 12.17 -7.83
N SER A 72 -1.03 13.30 -7.29
CA SER A 72 -2.17 14.03 -7.85
C SER A 72 -1.85 14.65 -9.22
N ALA A 73 -0.60 15.06 -9.48
CA ALA A 73 -0.21 15.55 -10.80
C ALA A 73 -0.21 14.43 -11.84
N PHE A 74 0.30 13.25 -11.47
CA PHE A 74 0.21 12.03 -12.29
C PHE A 74 -1.24 11.62 -12.55
N CYS A 75 -2.10 11.63 -11.53
CA CYS A 75 -3.51 11.30 -11.70
C CYS A 75 -4.24 12.33 -12.58
N HIS A 76 -3.91 13.62 -12.50
CA HIS A 76 -4.42 14.62 -13.42
C HIS A 76 -3.98 14.35 -14.86
N TYR A 77 -2.70 14.06 -15.08
CA TYR A 77 -2.17 13.62 -16.38
C TYR A 77 -2.93 12.40 -16.91
N LEU A 78 -3.08 11.34 -16.11
CA LEU A 78 -3.83 10.13 -16.49
C LEU A 78 -5.29 10.47 -16.83
N THR A 79 -5.93 11.36 -16.07
CA THR A 79 -7.33 11.69 -16.31
C THR A 79 -7.52 12.47 -17.61
N CYS A 80 -6.56 13.33 -17.95
CA CYS A 80 -6.53 14.04 -19.22
C CYS A 80 -6.31 13.08 -20.41
N LEU A 81 -5.49 12.04 -20.22
CA LEU A 81 -5.27 10.98 -21.21
C LEU A 81 -6.55 10.17 -21.51
N LEU A 82 -7.45 10.04 -20.52
CA LEU A 82 -8.72 9.33 -20.64
C LEU A 82 -9.88 10.19 -21.16
N SER A 83 -9.62 11.46 -21.49
CA SER A 83 -10.61 12.38 -22.06
C SER A 83 -10.94 12.04 -23.52
N PRO A 84 -12.02 12.60 -24.10
CA PRO A 84 -12.37 12.37 -25.51
C PRO A 84 -11.23 12.76 -26.46
N LYS A 85 -10.93 11.92 -27.46
CA LYS A 85 -9.77 12.10 -28.37
C LYS A 85 -9.82 13.38 -29.20
N ASN A 86 -11.00 14.00 -29.34
CA ASN A 86 -11.19 15.26 -30.06
C ASN A 86 -11.00 16.50 -29.18
N SER A 87 -10.84 16.36 -27.86
CA SER A 87 -10.63 17.47 -26.93
C SER A 87 -9.22 18.07 -27.08
N ASN A 88 -9.08 19.36 -26.74
CA ASN A 88 -7.78 20.03 -26.76
C ASN A 88 -6.84 19.47 -25.68
N ILE A 89 -7.40 19.09 -24.52
CA ILE A 89 -6.63 18.55 -23.41
C ILE A 89 -6.02 17.17 -23.74
N TYR A 90 -6.75 16.30 -24.44
CA TYR A 90 -6.20 15.03 -24.96
C TYR A 90 -5.02 15.28 -25.90
N LYS A 91 -5.16 16.24 -26.84
CA LYS A 91 -4.11 16.55 -27.83
C LYS A 91 -2.84 17.07 -27.14
N LEU A 92 -2.97 17.99 -26.20
CA LEU A 92 -1.84 18.48 -25.40
C LEU A 92 -1.19 17.35 -24.61
N ASN A 93 -1.98 16.49 -23.97
CA ASN A 93 -1.49 15.36 -23.21
C ASN A 93 -0.71 14.35 -24.10
N SER A 94 -1.20 14.12 -25.33
CA SER A 94 -0.50 13.25 -26.28
C SER A 94 0.89 13.77 -26.68
N LEU A 95 1.12 15.09 -26.66
CA LEU A 95 2.46 15.64 -26.90
C LEU A 95 3.45 15.31 -25.78
N ILE A 96 2.98 15.22 -24.53
CA ILE A 96 3.82 14.88 -23.37
C ILE A 96 4.37 13.47 -23.54
N ILE A 97 3.52 12.47 -23.82
CA ILE A 97 4.00 11.11 -24.03
C ILE A 97 4.84 10.98 -25.30
N GLU A 98 4.53 11.77 -26.35
CA GLU A 98 5.32 11.80 -27.57
C GLU A 98 6.71 12.44 -27.40
N SER A 99 6.88 13.35 -26.45
CA SER A 99 8.20 13.94 -26.17
C SER A 99 9.22 12.93 -25.64
N ILE A 100 8.74 11.86 -25.00
CA ILE A 100 9.56 10.77 -24.45
C ILE A 100 9.96 9.77 -25.57
N LEU A 101 9.18 9.71 -26.67
CA LEU A 101 9.39 8.80 -27.81
C LEU A 101 10.61 9.10 -28.68
N LYS A 102 11.38 10.15 -28.40
CA LYS A 102 12.64 10.43 -29.14
C LYS A 102 13.80 9.53 -28.71
N VAL A 103 13.59 8.70 -27.69
CA VAL A 103 14.46 7.59 -27.31
C VAL A 103 13.82 6.31 -27.83
N ASP A 104 14.53 5.60 -28.72
CA ASP A 104 14.04 4.37 -29.38
C ASP A 104 13.85 3.26 -28.33
N ASN A 105 12.65 3.19 -27.74
CA ASN A 105 12.33 2.27 -26.64
C ASN A 105 11.00 1.55 -26.93
N ASP A 106 11.10 0.24 -27.18
CA ASP A 106 9.98 -0.67 -27.49
C ASP A 106 8.85 -0.58 -26.46
N LEU A 107 9.17 -0.32 -25.18
CA LEU A 107 8.19 -0.21 -24.10
C LEU A 107 7.24 0.97 -24.30
N ILE A 108 7.76 2.12 -24.75
CA ILE A 108 6.97 3.34 -24.92
C ILE A 108 6.12 3.23 -26.19
N GLN A 109 6.63 2.54 -27.23
CA GLN A 109 5.83 2.19 -28.40
C GLN A 109 4.64 1.30 -28.02
N HIS A 110 4.84 0.30 -27.14
CA HIS A 110 3.76 -0.51 -26.60
C HIS A 110 2.69 0.34 -25.89
N TYR A 111 3.09 1.27 -25.03
CA TYR A 111 2.14 2.16 -24.34
C TYR A 111 1.34 3.03 -25.31
N LYS A 112 1.96 3.52 -26.39
CA LYS A 112 1.25 4.25 -27.45
C LYS A 112 0.19 3.38 -28.13
N GLN A 113 0.49 2.11 -28.39
CA GLN A 113 -0.48 1.17 -28.94
C GLN A 113 -1.67 0.96 -27.99
N LEU A 114 -1.40 0.79 -26.68
CA LEU A 114 -2.44 0.67 -25.66
C LEU A 114 -3.36 1.91 -25.62
N ILE A 115 -2.78 3.11 -25.60
CA ILE A 115 -3.54 4.38 -25.60
C ILE A 115 -4.37 4.54 -26.88
N ASN A 116 -3.84 4.11 -28.01
CA ASN A 116 -4.57 4.14 -29.29
C ASN A 116 -5.83 3.25 -29.26
N ASN A 117 -5.86 2.20 -28.44
CA ASN A 117 -7.01 1.32 -28.27
C ASN A 117 -8.15 1.93 -27.42
N PHE A 118 -7.93 3.08 -26.76
CA PHE A 118 -8.98 3.72 -25.98
C PHE A 118 -10.18 4.19 -26.83
N PRO A 119 -11.42 4.15 -26.26
CA PRO A 119 -12.62 4.63 -26.93
C PRO A 119 -12.50 6.09 -27.40
N LYS A 120 -12.98 6.41 -28.61
CA LYS A 120 -12.91 7.79 -29.15
C LYS A 120 -13.60 8.83 -28.25
N GLN A 121 -14.66 8.42 -27.57
CA GLN A 121 -15.43 9.23 -26.63
C GLN A 121 -14.79 9.35 -25.23
N GLY A 122 -13.67 8.67 -24.97
CA GLY A 122 -13.04 8.62 -23.65
C GLY A 122 -13.79 7.76 -22.64
N PHE A 123 -13.33 7.79 -21.40
CA PHE A 123 -13.92 7.11 -20.24
C PHE A 123 -14.88 8.06 -19.50
N ILE A 124 -15.75 7.52 -18.66
CA ILE A 124 -16.39 8.33 -17.61
C ILE A 124 -15.36 8.52 -16.50
N ARG A 125 -14.90 9.76 -16.33
CA ARG A 125 -13.83 10.16 -15.41
C ARG A 125 -14.45 10.63 -14.09
N ALA A 126 -14.74 9.72 -13.17
CA ALA A 126 -15.34 10.04 -11.88
C ALA A 126 -14.25 10.39 -10.85
N ILE A 127 -14.00 11.67 -10.63
CA ILE A 127 -12.96 12.17 -9.72
C ILE A 127 -13.59 12.73 -8.45
N ALA A 128 -13.01 12.41 -7.28
CA ALA A 128 -13.26 13.17 -6.07
C ALA A 128 -12.01 13.30 -5.19
N VAL A 129 -11.88 14.42 -4.49
CA VAL A 129 -10.97 14.55 -3.34
C VAL A 129 -11.76 14.20 -2.10
N SER A 130 -11.34 13.14 -1.42
CA SER A 130 -11.99 12.63 -0.22
C SER A 130 -11.92 13.64 0.93
N GLN A 131 -12.99 13.66 1.72
CA GLN A 131 -13.07 14.34 3.01
C GLN A 131 -13.17 13.29 4.13
N ARG A 132 -13.23 13.71 5.40
CA ARG A 132 -13.54 12.79 6.51
C ARG A 132 -15.02 12.43 6.48
N GLU A 133 -15.38 11.59 5.52
CA GLU A 133 -16.75 11.18 5.19
C GLU A 133 -16.81 9.72 4.77
N SER A 134 -18.02 9.19 4.55
CA SER A 134 -18.21 7.82 4.07
C SER A 134 -17.71 7.64 2.64
N VAL A 135 -17.26 6.44 2.29
CA VAL A 135 -16.88 6.08 0.90
C VAL A 135 -18.06 6.35 -0.04
N THR A 136 -19.28 6.02 0.42
CA THR A 136 -20.52 6.26 -0.32
C THR A 136 -20.67 7.72 -0.76
N ASN A 137 -20.40 8.68 0.14
CA ASN A 137 -20.51 10.10 -0.20
C ASN A 137 -19.49 10.49 -1.28
N THR A 138 -18.24 10.08 -1.11
CA THR A 138 -17.17 10.33 -2.10
C THR A 138 -17.54 9.78 -3.47
N ILE A 139 -18.05 8.54 -3.56
CA ILE A 139 -18.44 7.90 -4.83
C ILE A 139 -19.57 8.67 -5.51
N ILE A 140 -20.59 9.11 -4.76
CA ILE A 140 -21.71 9.89 -5.32
C ILE A 140 -21.21 11.23 -5.88
N ARG A 141 -20.33 11.94 -5.16
CA ARG A 141 -19.73 13.20 -5.65
C ARG A 141 -18.88 12.95 -6.90
N ALA A 142 -18.06 11.89 -6.89
CA ALA A 142 -17.23 11.53 -8.02
C ALA A 142 -18.06 11.22 -9.28
N LEU A 143 -19.17 10.49 -9.12
CA LEU A 143 -20.11 10.21 -10.21
C LEU A 143 -20.75 11.49 -10.75
N PHE A 144 -21.13 12.42 -9.88
CA PHE A 144 -21.69 13.70 -10.30
C PHE A 144 -20.69 14.46 -11.20
N ILE A 145 -19.43 14.57 -10.78
CA ILE A 145 -18.36 15.23 -11.54
C ILE A 145 -18.11 14.50 -12.88
N GLY A 146 -18.04 13.17 -12.86
CA GLY A 146 -17.79 12.38 -14.07
C GLY A 146 -18.92 12.45 -15.09
N LEU A 147 -20.18 12.46 -14.65
CA LEU A 147 -21.33 12.66 -15.52
C LEU A 147 -21.45 14.09 -16.00
N ASP A 148 -21.06 15.08 -15.19
CA ASP A 148 -21.14 16.47 -15.61
C ASP A 148 -20.26 16.75 -16.83
N ASN A 149 -19.09 16.12 -16.85
CA ASN A 149 -18.07 16.27 -17.87
C ASN A 149 -18.11 15.20 -18.97
N PHE A 150 -19.16 14.36 -19.01
CA PHE A 150 -19.33 13.33 -20.04
C PHE A 150 -20.61 13.56 -20.87
N LYS A 151 -20.51 13.41 -22.20
CA LYS A 151 -21.65 13.60 -23.10
C LYS A 151 -22.56 12.38 -23.09
N LEU A 152 -23.66 12.44 -22.32
CA LEU A 152 -24.64 11.36 -22.17
C LEU A 152 -26.08 11.85 -22.45
N LYS A 153 -26.88 11.07 -23.20
CA LYS A 153 -28.25 11.48 -23.60
C LYS A 153 -29.22 11.64 -22.41
N ASN A 154 -29.14 10.74 -21.42
CA ASN A 154 -30.02 10.73 -20.24
C ASN A 154 -29.31 11.30 -18.99
N LYS A 155 -28.37 12.22 -19.18
CA LYS A 155 -27.55 12.78 -18.10
C LYS A 155 -28.39 13.34 -16.95
N ILE A 156 -29.43 14.12 -17.27
CA ILE A 156 -30.31 14.79 -16.29
C ILE A 156 -30.96 13.76 -15.35
N HIS A 157 -31.48 12.65 -15.89
CA HIS A 157 -32.11 11.59 -15.10
C HIS A 157 -31.16 10.99 -14.04
N PHE A 158 -29.92 10.71 -14.43
CA PHE A 158 -28.91 10.20 -13.50
C PHE A 158 -28.46 11.25 -12.48
N GLN A 159 -28.41 12.53 -12.88
CA GLN A 159 -28.11 13.63 -11.96
C GLN A 159 -29.20 13.80 -10.90
N GLU A 160 -30.49 13.73 -11.27
CA GLU A 160 -31.61 13.77 -10.33
C GLU A 160 -31.56 12.63 -9.30
N GLN A 161 -31.17 11.42 -9.73
CA GLN A 161 -31.00 10.28 -8.81
C GLN A 161 -29.83 10.50 -7.83
N LEU A 162 -28.70 11.03 -8.31
CA LEU A 162 -27.55 11.37 -7.46
C LEU A 162 -27.86 12.53 -6.50
N GLU A 163 -28.63 13.52 -6.93
CA GLU A 163 -29.12 14.60 -6.07
C GLU A 163 -30.04 14.07 -4.97
N GLY A 164 -30.97 13.16 -5.31
CA GLY A 164 -31.83 12.49 -4.33
C GLY A 164 -31.01 11.71 -3.30
N PHE A 165 -29.95 11.02 -3.72
CA PHE A 165 -29.00 10.39 -2.81
C PHE A 165 -28.29 11.41 -1.90
N ASN A 166 -27.81 12.52 -2.45
CA ASN A 166 -27.16 13.58 -1.68
C ASN A 166 -28.11 14.22 -0.65
N GLU A 167 -29.39 14.42 -0.98
CA GLU A 167 -30.41 14.88 -0.04
C GLU A 167 -30.64 13.90 1.11
N LEU A 168 -30.69 12.59 0.82
CA LEU A 168 -30.80 11.56 1.85
C LEU A 168 -29.58 11.57 2.79
N ILE A 169 -28.36 11.73 2.24
CA ILE A 169 -27.12 11.86 3.03
C ILE A 169 -27.19 13.10 3.94
N LYS A 170 -27.60 14.26 3.41
CA LYS A 170 -27.77 15.50 4.21
C LYS A 170 -28.78 15.33 5.34
N GLN A 171 -29.78 14.47 5.16
CA GLN A 171 -30.75 14.10 6.20
C GLN A 171 -30.23 13.04 7.19
N GLY A 172 -28.98 12.59 7.06
CA GLY A 172 -28.38 11.55 7.90
C GLY A 172 -28.88 10.14 7.60
N LYS A 173 -29.50 9.90 6.45
CA LYS A 173 -29.98 8.57 6.04
C LYS A 173 -28.88 7.80 5.32
N ASN A 174 -28.79 6.51 5.61
CA ASN A 174 -27.89 5.59 4.91
C ASN A 174 -28.46 5.21 3.54
N ILE A 175 -27.59 5.19 2.54
CA ILE A 175 -27.91 4.70 1.20
C ILE A 175 -27.44 3.26 1.10
N GLN A 176 -28.29 2.40 0.54
CA GLN A 176 -27.94 1.01 0.27
C GLN A 176 -26.96 0.92 -0.90
N ASN A 177 -25.83 0.23 -0.71
CA ASN A 177 -24.82 0.05 -1.77
C ASN A 177 -25.41 -0.55 -3.05
N SER A 178 -26.41 -1.43 -2.94
CA SER A 178 -27.10 -2.03 -4.09
C SER A 178 -27.74 -1.00 -5.03
N ALA A 179 -28.25 0.11 -4.50
CA ALA A 179 -28.81 1.20 -5.30
C ALA A 179 -27.72 1.95 -6.08
N ILE A 180 -26.55 2.17 -5.45
CA ILE A 180 -25.39 2.81 -6.09
C ILE A 180 -24.84 1.91 -7.20
N ILE A 181 -24.68 0.61 -6.93
CA ILE A 181 -24.22 -0.36 -7.94
C ILE A 181 -25.20 -0.47 -9.10
N ALA A 182 -26.51 -0.45 -8.85
CA ALA A 182 -27.53 -0.46 -9.91
C ALA A 182 -27.41 0.79 -10.80
N LEU A 183 -27.27 1.98 -10.20
CA LEU A 183 -27.09 3.24 -10.92
C LEU A 183 -25.82 3.20 -11.80
N ILE A 184 -24.69 2.73 -11.25
CA ILE A 184 -23.43 2.60 -12.03
C ILE A 184 -23.61 1.67 -13.23
N LYS A 185 -24.31 0.54 -13.06
CA LYS A 185 -24.61 -0.38 -14.15
C LYS A 185 -25.42 0.31 -15.26
N GLU A 186 -26.47 1.05 -14.89
CA GLU A 186 -27.30 1.79 -15.85
C GLU A 186 -26.51 2.86 -16.60
N ILE A 187 -25.66 3.62 -15.90
CA ILE A 187 -24.79 4.63 -16.49
C ILE A 187 -23.87 3.98 -17.54
N ILE A 188 -23.20 2.87 -17.21
CA ILE A 188 -22.27 2.18 -18.13
C ILE A 188 -23.00 1.63 -19.36
N ILE A 189 -24.20 1.05 -19.17
CA ILE A 189 -25.02 0.54 -20.28
C ILE A 189 -25.37 1.66 -21.27
N GLN A 190 -25.75 2.84 -20.77
CA GLN A 190 -26.13 3.98 -21.60
C GLN A 190 -24.92 4.67 -22.24
N ALA A 191 -23.83 4.83 -21.48
CA ALA A 191 -22.63 5.50 -21.95
C ALA A 191 -21.83 4.67 -22.95
N LYS A 192 -21.90 3.33 -22.86
CA LYS A 192 -21.15 2.38 -23.71
C LYS A 192 -19.63 2.64 -23.67
N THR A 193 -19.13 2.97 -22.50
CA THR A 193 -17.70 3.13 -22.23
C THR A 193 -17.41 2.71 -20.79
N ASP A 194 -16.13 2.51 -20.51
CA ASP A 194 -15.61 2.20 -19.18
C ASP A 194 -15.73 3.40 -18.22
N LEU A 195 -15.82 3.13 -16.93
CA LEU A 195 -15.86 4.12 -15.86
C LEU A 195 -14.64 3.96 -14.96
N ILE A 196 -13.95 5.06 -14.65
CA ILE A 196 -12.83 5.07 -13.72
C ILE A 196 -13.14 6.01 -12.55
N PHE A 197 -12.99 5.49 -11.33
CA PHE A 197 -12.95 6.29 -10.11
C PHE A 197 -11.50 6.67 -9.80
N ILE A 198 -11.24 7.96 -9.62
CA ILE A 198 -9.95 8.46 -9.12
C ILE A 198 -10.24 9.23 -7.85
N ILE A 199 -9.84 8.64 -6.71
CA ILE A 199 -10.16 9.16 -5.38
C ILE A 199 -8.87 9.67 -4.74
N ASP A 200 -8.73 11.00 -4.70
CA ASP A 200 -7.65 11.64 -3.96
C ASP A 200 -7.90 11.59 -2.46
N GLU A 201 -6.84 11.53 -1.67
CA GLU A 201 -6.90 11.49 -0.20
C GLU A 201 -7.80 10.35 0.33
N LEU A 202 -7.88 9.20 -0.36
CA LEU A 202 -8.74 8.06 0.02
C LEU A 202 -8.56 7.65 1.49
N GLY A 203 -7.37 7.89 2.05
CA GLY A 203 -7.06 7.70 3.47
C GLY A 203 -8.05 8.37 4.42
N LYS A 204 -8.66 9.50 4.05
CA LYS A 204 -9.68 10.16 4.89
C LYS A 204 -10.99 9.39 4.97
N ASN A 205 -11.41 8.74 3.88
CA ASN A 205 -12.53 7.80 3.94
C ASN A 205 -12.17 6.59 4.82
N LEU A 206 -10.95 6.07 4.67
CA LEU A 206 -10.47 4.94 5.47
C LEU A 206 -10.43 5.28 6.97
N GLU A 207 -9.90 6.45 7.34
CA GLU A 207 -9.93 6.97 8.71
C GLU A 207 -11.36 7.11 9.22
N TYR A 208 -12.25 7.72 8.43
CA TYR A 208 -13.64 7.90 8.79
C TYR A 208 -14.35 6.57 9.08
N ALA A 209 -14.15 5.57 8.21
CA ALA A 209 -14.71 4.23 8.38
C ALA A 209 -14.26 3.61 9.71
N VAL A 210 -12.98 3.73 10.07
CA VAL A 210 -12.43 3.22 11.33
C VAL A 210 -13.08 3.87 12.56
N TYR A 211 -13.40 5.17 12.52
CA TYR A 211 -14.00 5.88 13.65
C TYR A 211 -15.52 5.72 13.77
N ASN A 212 -16.25 5.61 12.65
CA ASN A 212 -17.71 5.78 12.67
C ASN A 212 -18.53 4.55 12.27
N GLN A 213 -18.00 3.61 11.48
CA GLN A 213 -18.81 2.53 10.88
C GLN A 213 -18.07 1.18 10.71
N GLY A 214 -16.82 1.05 11.16
CA GLY A 214 -16.03 -0.18 11.01
C GLY A 214 -15.76 -0.54 9.54
N ALA A 215 -15.69 -1.83 9.24
CA ALA A 215 -15.44 -2.34 7.88
C ALA A 215 -16.66 -2.26 6.94
N GLU A 216 -17.85 -1.87 7.43
CA GLU A 216 -19.07 -1.86 6.60
C GLU A 216 -19.05 -0.74 5.55
N ASP A 217 -18.49 0.44 5.85
CA ASP A 217 -18.44 1.58 4.92
C ASP A 217 -17.50 1.30 3.73
N VAL A 218 -16.36 0.66 3.99
CA VAL A 218 -15.39 0.29 2.94
C VAL A 218 -15.85 -0.90 2.08
N TYR A 219 -16.93 -1.60 2.47
CA TYR A 219 -17.48 -2.72 1.70
C TYR A 219 -17.93 -2.31 0.28
N LEU A 220 -18.34 -1.05 0.08
CA LEU A 220 -18.66 -0.53 -1.25
C LEU A 220 -17.46 -0.62 -2.21
N LEU A 221 -16.23 -0.38 -1.73
CA LEU A 221 -15.01 -0.52 -2.55
C LEU A 221 -14.83 -1.96 -3.03
N GLN A 222 -15.09 -2.94 -2.17
CA GLN A 222 -15.04 -4.35 -2.57
C GLN A 222 -16.09 -4.66 -3.62
N GLN A 223 -17.33 -4.22 -3.44
CA GLN A 223 -18.41 -4.47 -4.40
C GLN A 223 -18.13 -3.84 -5.76
N LEU A 224 -17.47 -2.68 -5.80
CA LEU A 224 -17.02 -2.04 -7.03
C LEU A 224 -15.84 -2.79 -7.67
N ALA A 225 -14.88 -3.25 -6.87
CA ALA A 225 -13.72 -4.01 -7.35
C ALA A 225 -14.10 -5.36 -7.96
N GLU A 226 -15.11 -6.04 -7.39
CA GLU A 226 -15.62 -7.34 -7.82
C GLU A 226 -16.71 -7.23 -8.90
N LEU A 227 -17.01 -6.01 -9.38
CA LEU A 227 -18.06 -5.80 -10.36
C LEU A 227 -17.66 -6.37 -11.73
N GLU A 228 -18.40 -7.39 -12.18
CA GLU A 228 -18.19 -8.00 -13.49
C GLU A 228 -18.39 -7.00 -14.64
N SER A 229 -17.79 -7.29 -15.80
CA SER A 229 -17.94 -6.44 -16.98
C SER A 229 -19.40 -6.35 -17.45
N ILE A 230 -19.87 -5.13 -17.71
CA ILE A 230 -21.21 -4.80 -18.16
C ILE A 230 -21.16 -4.48 -19.65
N ASN A 231 -21.74 -5.34 -20.49
CA ASN A 231 -21.69 -5.23 -21.95
C ASN A 231 -20.25 -5.03 -22.50
N GLY A 232 -19.29 -5.71 -21.86
CA GLY A 232 -17.89 -5.57 -22.23
C GLY A 232 -17.26 -4.24 -21.81
N ASN A 233 -17.83 -3.48 -20.88
CA ASN A 233 -17.21 -2.32 -20.20
C ASN A 233 -17.02 -2.62 -18.70
N ARG A 234 -16.07 -2.01 -18.02
CA ARG A 234 -15.68 -2.27 -16.63
C ARG A 234 -15.66 -0.99 -15.78
N VAL A 235 -15.65 -1.19 -14.47
CA VAL A 235 -15.35 -0.17 -13.48
C VAL A 235 -13.90 -0.35 -13.01
N TYR A 236 -13.19 0.76 -12.92
CA TYR A 236 -11.82 0.85 -12.41
C TYR A 236 -11.76 1.77 -11.20
N ILE A 237 -10.84 1.51 -10.27
CA ILE A 237 -10.63 2.34 -9.08
C ILE A 237 -9.14 2.65 -8.92
N LEU A 238 -8.81 3.92 -8.78
CA LEU A 238 -7.47 4.41 -8.44
C LEU A 238 -7.57 5.27 -7.17
N GLY A 239 -7.15 4.72 -6.04
CA GLY A 239 -7.07 5.44 -4.77
C GLY A 239 -5.71 6.07 -4.56
N ILE A 240 -5.64 7.28 -3.99
CA ILE A 240 -4.38 7.96 -3.65
C ILE A 240 -4.25 7.98 -2.12
N LEU A 241 -3.12 7.49 -1.61
CA LEU A 241 -2.86 7.29 -0.18
C LEU A 241 -1.47 7.82 0.24
N HIS A 242 -1.35 8.22 1.50
CA HIS A 242 -0.06 8.64 2.11
C HIS A 242 0.75 7.50 2.71
N GLN A 243 0.03 6.51 3.22
CA GLN A 243 0.54 5.32 3.85
C GLN A 243 -0.23 4.13 3.28
N ALA A 244 0.32 2.92 3.38
CA ALA A 244 -0.30 1.73 2.80
C ALA A 244 -1.74 1.57 3.34
N PHE A 245 -2.63 1.02 2.50
CA PHE A 245 -4.05 0.83 2.85
C PHE A 245 -4.23 0.08 4.19
N THR A 246 -3.32 -0.82 4.52
CA THR A 246 -3.32 -1.64 5.76
C THR A 246 -3.09 -0.81 7.04
N GLU A 247 -2.38 0.32 6.94
CA GLU A 247 -2.02 1.17 8.10
C GLU A 247 -3.24 1.83 8.74
N TYR A 248 -4.22 2.20 7.92
CA TYR A 248 -5.44 2.85 8.40
C TYR A 248 -6.27 1.90 9.28
N GLY A 249 -6.23 0.60 9.01
CA GLY A 249 -7.01 -0.41 9.73
C GLY A 249 -6.40 -0.89 11.05
N GLN A 250 -5.19 -0.44 11.44
CA GLN A 250 -4.47 -0.99 12.61
C GLN A 250 -5.26 -0.87 13.93
N ARG A 251 -6.10 0.16 14.07
CA ARG A 251 -6.88 0.42 15.30
C ARG A 251 -8.15 -0.43 15.41
N LEU A 252 -8.54 -1.13 14.34
CA LEU A 252 -9.75 -1.95 14.33
C LEU A 252 -9.63 -3.19 15.23
N ALA A 253 -10.75 -3.79 15.60
CA ALA A 253 -10.75 -5.11 16.24
C ALA A 253 -10.29 -6.21 15.26
N LYS A 254 -9.79 -7.34 15.76
CA LYS A 254 -9.23 -8.42 14.91
C LYS A 254 -10.16 -8.89 13.78
N ILE A 255 -11.46 -9.05 14.06
CA ILE A 255 -12.45 -9.46 13.06
C ILE A 255 -12.59 -8.39 11.97
N GLN A 256 -12.71 -7.13 12.35
CA GLN A 256 -12.81 -6.01 11.41
C GLN A 256 -11.52 -5.82 10.61
N ARG A 257 -10.33 -6.03 11.22
CA ARG A 257 -9.05 -6.04 10.47
C ARG A 257 -9.01 -7.12 9.41
N ASN A 258 -9.53 -8.31 9.70
CA ASN A 258 -9.58 -9.39 8.71
C ASN A 258 -10.49 -9.04 7.53
N GLU A 259 -11.67 -8.45 7.79
CA GLU A 259 -12.53 -7.95 6.71
C GLU A 259 -11.84 -6.83 5.92
N TRP A 260 -11.17 -5.91 6.61
CA TRP A 260 -10.38 -4.83 5.99
C TRP A 260 -9.28 -5.36 5.06
N ALA A 261 -8.54 -6.38 5.52
CA ALA A 261 -7.48 -7.02 4.74
C ALA A 261 -8.02 -7.72 3.48
N LYS A 262 -9.23 -8.30 3.53
CA LYS A 262 -9.88 -8.87 2.33
C LYS A 262 -10.16 -7.81 1.27
N ILE A 263 -10.63 -6.63 1.70
CA ILE A 263 -10.90 -5.49 0.80
C ILE A 263 -9.58 -5.01 0.20
N GLN A 264 -8.55 -4.82 1.04
CA GLN A 264 -7.22 -4.40 0.58
C GLN A 264 -6.62 -5.38 -0.43
N GLY A 265 -6.80 -6.69 -0.25
CA GLY A 265 -6.29 -7.70 -1.18
C GLY A 265 -6.92 -7.67 -2.59
N ARG A 266 -7.85 -6.75 -2.88
CA ARG A 266 -8.37 -6.45 -4.22
C ARG A 266 -7.67 -5.29 -4.91
N PHE A 267 -6.91 -4.50 -4.16
CA PHE A 267 -6.16 -3.36 -4.68
C PHE A 267 -4.70 -3.75 -4.84
N GLU A 268 -4.15 -3.50 -6.04
CA GLU A 268 -2.71 -3.52 -6.25
C GLU A 268 -2.13 -2.23 -5.65
N ASP A 269 -1.30 -2.37 -4.61
CA ASP A 269 -0.61 -1.23 -4.00
C ASP A 269 0.67 -0.90 -4.77
N ILE A 270 0.71 0.31 -5.34
CA ILE A 270 1.82 0.80 -6.15
C ILE A 270 2.51 1.93 -5.36
N PRO A 271 3.71 1.69 -4.79
CA PRO A 271 4.51 2.75 -4.19
C PRO A 271 4.83 3.83 -5.23
N PHE A 272 4.60 5.10 -4.89
CA PHE A 272 4.87 6.27 -5.74
C PHE A 272 5.95 7.12 -5.09
N THR A 273 7.18 6.62 -5.15
CA THR A 273 8.40 7.24 -4.61
C THR A 273 9.43 7.36 -5.73
N GLU A 274 9.96 8.56 -5.93
CA GLU A 274 11.00 8.83 -6.93
C GLU A 274 12.39 8.44 -6.42
N SER A 275 13.30 8.10 -7.35
CA SER A 275 14.72 7.89 -7.03
C SER A 275 15.44 9.23 -6.83
N VAL A 276 16.60 9.21 -6.15
CA VAL A 276 17.43 10.42 -5.96
C VAL A 276 17.88 10.98 -7.31
N SER A 277 18.33 10.11 -8.23
CA SER A 277 18.72 10.50 -9.60
C SER A 277 17.58 11.21 -10.34
N GLN A 278 16.35 10.69 -10.25
CA GLN A 278 15.20 11.33 -10.89
C GLN A 278 14.87 12.68 -10.26
N MET A 279 14.93 12.79 -8.93
CA MET A 279 14.73 14.07 -8.23
C MET A 279 15.79 15.10 -8.66
N MET A 280 17.05 14.69 -8.85
CA MET A 280 18.09 15.57 -9.37
C MET A 280 17.81 16.05 -10.80
N ARG A 281 17.35 15.18 -11.69
CA ARG A 281 16.90 15.58 -13.04
C ARG A 281 15.78 16.62 -12.97
N LEU A 282 14.79 16.40 -12.11
CA LEU A 282 13.68 17.34 -11.93
C LEU A 282 14.13 18.71 -11.40
N MET A 283 15.17 18.75 -10.55
CA MET A 283 15.80 20.00 -10.10
C MET A 283 16.52 20.72 -11.24
N GLY A 284 17.30 20.00 -12.05
CA GLY A 284 17.99 20.58 -13.20
C GLY A 284 17.02 21.17 -14.22
N GLU A 285 15.89 20.51 -14.47
CA GLU A 285 14.82 21.04 -15.35
C GLU A 285 14.18 22.36 -14.86
N ALA A 286 14.33 22.70 -13.58
CA ALA A 286 13.86 23.98 -13.03
C ALA A 286 14.87 25.13 -13.22
N ILE A 287 16.12 24.82 -13.59
CA ILE A 287 17.21 25.77 -13.71
C ILE A 287 17.54 25.96 -15.20
N ASN A 288 17.39 27.19 -15.72
CA ASN A 288 17.69 27.51 -17.11
C ASN A 288 18.86 28.49 -17.21
N LEU A 289 19.89 28.10 -17.96
CA LEU A 289 20.94 29.01 -18.42
C LEU A 289 20.40 29.90 -19.56
N GLY A 290 20.66 31.21 -19.50
CA GLY A 290 20.16 32.23 -20.44
C GLY A 290 20.40 31.90 -21.94
N LYS A 291 19.43 32.26 -22.79
CA LYS A 291 19.36 31.86 -24.21
C LYS A 291 20.57 32.27 -25.07
N GLU A 292 21.15 33.45 -24.86
CA GLU A 292 22.28 33.93 -25.68
C GLU A 292 23.57 33.10 -25.51
N ILE A 293 23.74 32.40 -24.37
CA ILE A 293 24.93 31.57 -24.10
C ILE A 293 24.83 30.20 -24.78
N LYS A 294 23.61 29.72 -25.06
CA LYS A 294 23.39 28.45 -25.78
C LYS A 294 23.58 28.60 -27.30
N ASP A 295 23.27 29.77 -27.86
CA ASP A 295 23.28 29.98 -29.31
C ASP A 295 24.67 30.39 -29.86
N ALA A 296 25.56 30.95 -29.03
CA ALA A 296 26.90 31.41 -29.43
C ALA A 296 27.87 30.27 -29.82
N ASP A 297 27.67 29.05 -29.31
CA ASP A 297 28.54 27.89 -29.60
C ASP A 297 27.92 26.87 -30.58
N THR A 298 26.60 26.91 -30.81
CA THR A 298 25.95 26.01 -31.79
C THR A 298 26.36 26.28 -33.24
N ASP A 299 26.95 27.44 -33.55
CA ASP A 299 27.47 27.76 -34.88
C ASP A 299 28.88 27.21 -35.16
N ARG A 300 29.51 26.46 -34.22
CA ARG A 300 30.86 25.90 -34.42
C ARG A 300 31.00 24.38 -34.33
N GLN A 301 29.95 23.63 -34.00
CA GLN A 301 29.99 22.16 -34.09
C GLN A 301 28.68 21.61 -34.65
N GLU A 302 28.62 21.44 -35.98
CA GLU A 302 27.68 20.49 -36.58
C GLU A 302 28.03 19.07 -36.11
N GLY A 303 27.19 18.54 -35.22
CA GLY A 303 27.13 17.11 -34.91
C GLY A 303 27.46 16.72 -33.47
N ASN A 304 26.59 17.04 -32.51
CA ASN A 304 26.52 16.30 -31.25
C ASN A 304 25.06 16.15 -30.76
N PRO A 305 24.56 14.95 -30.42
CA PRO A 305 23.14 14.72 -30.10
C PRO A 305 22.77 15.00 -28.62
N SER A 306 23.57 15.75 -27.87
CA SER A 306 23.51 15.87 -26.40
C SER A 306 22.62 16.99 -25.85
N LEU A 307 21.59 17.44 -26.57
CA LEU A 307 20.54 18.31 -26.01
C LEU A 307 19.38 17.45 -25.51
N SER A 308 18.94 17.64 -24.26
CA SER A 308 17.77 16.93 -23.74
C SER A 308 16.55 17.15 -24.67
N PRO A 309 15.85 16.07 -25.08
CA PRO A 309 14.73 16.16 -26.04
C PRO A 309 13.59 17.11 -25.62
N LEU A 310 13.48 17.40 -24.32
CA LEU A 310 12.45 18.22 -23.69
C LEU A 310 12.68 19.74 -23.87
N ALA A 311 13.94 20.20 -23.89
CA ALA A 311 14.26 21.62 -24.06
C ALA A 311 13.81 22.18 -25.44
N ARG A 312 13.75 21.33 -26.47
CA ARG A 312 13.30 21.69 -27.83
C ARG A 312 11.78 21.83 -27.96
N VAL A 313 11.00 21.28 -27.03
CA VAL A 313 9.52 21.35 -27.06
C VAL A 313 9.04 22.76 -26.65
N ASN A 314 9.77 23.44 -25.76
CA ASN A 314 9.39 24.76 -25.25
C ASN A 314 9.51 25.88 -26.30
N SER A 315 10.44 25.79 -27.25
CA SER A 315 10.51 26.74 -28.37
C SER A 315 9.35 26.59 -29.35
N SER A 316 8.80 25.38 -29.46
CA SER A 316 7.65 25.06 -30.32
C SER A 316 6.34 25.55 -29.68
N LEU A 317 6.21 25.40 -28.36
CA LEU A 317 5.05 25.84 -27.57
C LEU A 317 4.90 27.37 -27.49
N SER A 318 5.99 28.14 -27.55
CA SER A 318 5.95 29.61 -27.60
C SER A 318 5.39 30.19 -28.90
N SER A 319 5.27 29.40 -29.97
CA SER A 319 4.77 29.88 -31.27
C SER A 319 3.24 29.88 -31.41
N VAL A 320 2.52 29.27 -30.46
CA VAL A 320 1.05 29.09 -30.51
C VAL A 320 0.28 30.07 -29.61
N SER A 321 0.98 30.92 -28.85
CA SER A 321 0.38 31.96 -28.00
C SER A 321 1.01 33.34 -28.24
N ARG A 322 0.80 33.90 -29.44
CA ARG A 322 0.97 35.35 -29.65
C ARG A 322 -0.35 36.05 -29.39
N GLY A 323 -0.55 36.41 -28.13
CA GLY A 323 -1.61 37.30 -27.66
C GLY A 323 -1.18 37.87 -26.32
N GLU A 324 -0.70 39.11 -26.34
CA GLU A 324 -0.57 40.02 -25.20
C GLU A 324 0.51 39.68 -24.14
N ASP A 325 1.74 40.18 -24.35
CA ASP A 325 2.54 40.75 -23.25
C ASP A 325 3.68 41.65 -23.77
N ASN A 326 3.37 42.93 -24.05
CA ASN A 326 4.32 43.95 -24.50
C ASN A 326 5.17 44.52 -23.34
N ARG A 327 5.77 43.67 -22.49
CA ARG A 327 6.71 44.11 -21.43
C ARG A 327 8.07 43.41 -21.44
N GLN A 328 8.32 42.50 -22.38
CA GLN A 328 9.60 41.77 -22.48
C GLN A 328 10.59 42.35 -23.51
N GLU A 329 10.24 43.40 -24.26
CA GLU A 329 11.10 43.93 -25.34
C GLU A 329 12.06 45.06 -24.93
N GLU A 330 12.12 45.47 -23.65
CA GLU A 330 13.00 46.57 -23.20
C GLU A 330 14.28 46.12 -22.46
N PHE A 331 14.54 44.82 -22.30
CA PHE A 331 15.63 44.32 -21.44
C PHE A 331 16.85 43.73 -22.16
N LEU A 332 17.02 43.95 -23.47
CA LEU A 332 18.06 43.29 -24.28
C LEU A 332 18.80 44.25 -25.23
N GLN A 333 19.49 45.25 -24.68
CA GLN A 333 20.57 45.92 -25.41
C GLN A 333 21.79 46.09 -24.51
N ASN A 334 22.90 45.46 -24.95
CA ASN A 334 24.28 45.50 -24.43
C ASN A 334 24.70 44.32 -23.54
N PHE A 335 25.00 43.18 -24.16
CA PHE A 335 25.87 42.14 -23.57
C PHE A 335 26.99 41.78 -24.55
N ASP A 336 27.93 42.71 -24.75
CA ASP A 336 29.31 42.37 -25.16
C ASP A 336 30.11 42.22 -23.85
N ASP A 337 30.01 41.08 -23.17
CA ASP A 337 31.02 40.68 -22.16
C ASP A 337 30.97 39.17 -21.84
N ASP A 338 32.02 38.50 -22.30
CA ASP A 338 32.26 37.06 -22.42
C ASP A 338 32.70 36.41 -21.06
N PHE A 339 31.86 36.49 -20.02
CA PHE A 339 32.26 36.13 -18.64
C PHE A 339 31.85 34.72 -18.15
N PHE A 340 30.87 34.07 -18.77
CA PHE A 340 30.29 32.82 -18.25
C PHE A 340 30.09 31.79 -19.39
N GLN A 341 31.13 31.01 -19.68
CA GLN A 341 31.13 30.01 -20.77
C GLN A 341 30.57 28.65 -20.30
N TYR A 342 29.68 28.05 -21.09
CA TYR A 342 29.06 26.75 -20.79
C TYR A 342 30.11 25.62 -20.63
N GLU A 343 31.21 25.66 -21.38
CA GLU A 343 32.31 24.69 -21.28
C GLU A 343 32.89 24.58 -19.85
N ARG A 344 32.87 25.68 -19.08
CA ARG A 344 33.32 25.67 -17.68
C ARG A 344 32.41 24.84 -16.78
N ILE A 345 31.09 24.80 -17.06
CA ILE A 345 30.14 23.94 -16.34
C ILE A 345 30.37 22.47 -16.71
N VAL A 346 30.69 22.19 -17.98
CA VAL A 346 31.00 20.82 -18.44
C VAL A 346 32.26 20.29 -17.76
N ASP A 347 33.30 21.12 -17.64
CA ASP A 347 34.54 20.76 -16.93
C ASP A 347 34.32 20.61 -15.42
N TYR A 348 33.61 21.56 -14.80
CA TYR A 348 33.16 21.47 -13.40
C TYR A 348 32.43 20.14 -13.13
N SER A 349 31.49 19.78 -14.00
CA SER A 349 30.68 18.58 -13.87
C SER A 349 31.52 17.32 -14.04
N GLN A 350 32.54 17.34 -14.89
CA GLN A 350 33.50 16.24 -15.03
C GLN A 350 34.31 16.04 -13.76
N GLN A 351 34.91 17.11 -13.23
CA GLN A 351 35.73 17.06 -12.02
C GLN A 351 34.93 16.51 -10.82
N TRP A 352 33.68 16.93 -10.67
CA TRP A 352 32.80 16.45 -9.62
C TRP A 352 32.32 15.00 -9.84
N PHE A 353 32.02 14.62 -11.08
CA PHE A 353 31.66 13.25 -11.41
C PHE A 353 32.79 12.27 -11.03
N ASP A 354 34.03 12.64 -11.35
CA ASP A 354 35.21 11.82 -11.04
C ASP A 354 35.48 11.77 -9.52
N SER A 355 35.37 12.91 -8.85
CA SER A 355 35.63 13.01 -7.39
C SER A 355 34.57 12.33 -6.53
N LEU A 356 33.33 12.24 -7.00
CA LEU A 356 32.20 11.61 -6.30
C LEU A 356 31.74 10.31 -6.98
N TYR A 357 32.57 9.72 -7.86
CA TYR A 357 32.18 8.59 -8.70
C TYR A 357 31.54 7.43 -7.92
N GLN A 358 32.10 7.07 -6.76
CA GLN A 358 31.56 6.01 -5.91
C GLN A 358 30.15 6.34 -5.39
N THR A 359 29.91 7.57 -4.97
CA THR A 359 28.62 8.03 -4.47
C THR A 359 27.60 8.13 -5.61
N LEU A 360 27.98 8.71 -6.74
CA LEU A 360 27.08 8.95 -7.88
C LEU A 360 26.72 7.67 -8.65
N SER A 361 27.66 6.72 -8.77
CA SER A 361 27.43 5.46 -9.50
C SER A 361 26.40 4.56 -8.81
N VAL A 362 26.38 4.52 -7.48
CA VAL A 362 25.41 3.75 -6.69
C VAL A 362 23.98 4.25 -6.93
N GLU A 363 23.82 5.56 -7.07
CA GLU A 363 22.52 6.21 -7.34
C GLU A 363 22.17 6.29 -8.83
N LYS A 364 23.01 5.75 -9.73
CA LYS A 364 22.84 5.83 -11.20
C LYS A 364 22.66 7.28 -11.67
N ILE A 365 23.51 8.18 -11.18
CA ILE A 365 23.52 9.58 -11.59
C ILE A 365 24.53 9.74 -12.73
N ASP A 366 24.09 10.24 -13.87
CA ASP A 366 24.95 10.52 -15.02
C ASP A 366 25.59 11.91 -14.92
N LYS A 367 26.73 12.11 -15.58
CA LYS A 367 27.41 13.42 -15.66
C LYS A 367 26.49 14.55 -16.14
N SER A 368 25.63 14.29 -17.13
CA SER A 368 24.73 15.31 -17.67
C SER A 368 23.77 15.89 -16.62
N ILE A 369 23.40 15.09 -15.61
CA ILE A 369 22.59 15.59 -14.49
C ILE A 369 23.36 16.66 -13.71
N LEU A 370 24.68 16.49 -13.53
CA LEU A 370 25.51 17.47 -12.83
C LEU A 370 25.62 18.79 -13.60
N GLU A 371 25.62 18.74 -14.93
CA GLU A 371 25.60 19.92 -15.79
C GLU A 371 24.28 20.69 -15.63
N ASP A 372 23.16 19.97 -15.60
CA ASP A 372 21.82 20.56 -15.52
C ASP A 372 21.48 21.15 -14.13
N ILE A 373 22.05 20.62 -13.04
CA ILE A 373 21.76 21.09 -11.68
C ILE A 373 22.59 22.31 -11.24
N TYR A 374 23.64 22.69 -11.97
CA TYR A 374 24.44 23.87 -11.62
C TYR A 374 23.54 25.12 -11.59
N PRO A 375 23.60 25.98 -10.54
CA PRO A 375 24.67 26.15 -9.56
C PRO A 375 24.46 25.43 -8.21
N LEU A 376 23.67 24.36 -8.13
CA LEU A 376 23.64 23.51 -6.94
C LEU A 376 24.93 22.69 -6.85
N HIS A 377 25.51 22.61 -5.66
CA HIS A 377 26.61 21.68 -5.41
C HIS A 377 26.11 20.22 -5.53
N PRO A 378 26.87 19.28 -6.13
CA PRO A 378 26.44 17.89 -6.34
C PRO A 378 25.98 17.19 -5.05
N LEU A 379 26.71 17.36 -3.94
CA LEU A 379 26.30 16.83 -2.64
C LEU A 379 25.03 17.48 -2.10
N THR A 380 24.82 18.77 -2.37
CA THR A 380 23.56 19.44 -2.03
C THR A 380 22.41 18.78 -2.78
N ALA A 381 22.51 18.63 -4.10
CA ALA A 381 21.47 18.02 -4.91
C ALA A 381 21.19 16.55 -4.55
N LEU A 382 22.20 15.81 -4.08
CA LEU A 382 22.06 14.42 -3.63
C LEU A 382 21.31 14.29 -2.30
N VAL A 383 21.60 15.19 -1.36
CA VAL A 383 21.12 15.13 0.04
C VAL A 383 19.75 15.81 0.20
N LEU A 384 19.51 16.87 -0.56
CA LEU A 384 18.33 17.74 -0.44
C LEU A 384 16.98 17.00 -0.58
N PRO A 385 16.77 16.05 -1.53
CA PRO A 385 15.52 15.29 -1.62
C PRO A 385 15.19 14.54 -0.32
N THR A 386 16.20 13.91 0.30
CA THR A 386 16.03 13.14 1.54
C THR A 386 15.75 14.05 2.74
N LEU A 387 16.39 15.22 2.81
CA LEU A 387 16.11 16.22 3.84
C LEU A 387 14.66 16.71 3.77
N CYS A 388 14.19 17.07 2.58
CA CYS A 388 12.81 17.51 2.36
C CYS A 388 11.82 16.44 2.82
N MET A 389 12.04 15.18 2.42
CA MET A 389 11.15 14.06 2.79
C MET A 389 11.07 13.83 4.30
N ARG A 390 12.20 13.93 5.02
CA ARG A 390 12.28 13.59 6.45
C ARG A 390 11.88 14.74 7.37
N TYR A 391 12.35 15.95 7.06
CA TYR A 391 12.33 17.08 8.00
C TYR A 391 11.43 18.23 7.54
N ALA A 392 10.99 18.27 6.28
CA ALA A 392 10.05 19.30 5.84
C ALA A 392 8.59 18.91 6.03
N GLN A 393 7.72 19.92 6.19
CA GLN A 393 6.29 19.70 6.35
C GLN A 393 5.58 19.26 5.06
N ASN A 394 6.13 19.54 3.86
CA ASN A 394 5.54 19.18 2.56
C ASN A 394 6.66 18.88 1.52
N ASP A 395 6.50 17.94 0.59
CA ASP A 395 7.49 17.73 -0.48
C ASP A 395 7.59 18.94 -1.44
N ARG A 396 6.64 19.90 -1.35
CA ARG A 396 6.78 21.23 -1.97
C ARG A 396 8.06 21.93 -1.53
N THR A 397 8.63 21.61 -0.36
CA THR A 397 9.82 22.26 0.18
C THR A 397 11.02 22.16 -0.77
N LEU A 398 11.15 21.10 -1.57
CA LEU A 398 12.23 21.03 -2.58
C LEU A 398 12.07 22.12 -3.64
N PHE A 399 10.90 22.24 -4.24
CA PHE A 399 10.65 23.22 -5.30
C PHE A 399 10.43 24.64 -4.77
N THR A 400 9.92 24.77 -3.55
CA THR A 400 9.90 26.03 -2.81
C THR A 400 11.33 26.51 -2.58
N PHE A 401 12.22 25.64 -2.11
CA PHE A 401 13.65 25.98 -1.97
C PHE A 401 14.26 26.45 -3.29
N ILE A 402 13.91 25.81 -4.41
CA ILE A 402 14.46 26.18 -5.72
C ILE A 402 13.87 27.49 -6.25
N THR A 403 12.56 27.69 -6.18
CA THR A 403 11.85 28.73 -6.96
C THR A 403 11.23 29.87 -6.15
N SER A 404 11.22 29.79 -4.82
CA SER A 404 10.61 30.82 -3.96
C SER A 404 11.57 31.97 -3.63
N ASP A 405 10.99 33.06 -3.16
CA ASP A 405 11.72 34.21 -2.60
C ASP A 405 11.99 34.06 -1.09
N GLU A 406 11.86 32.85 -0.52
CA GLU A 406 12.16 32.61 0.89
C GLU A 406 13.65 32.86 1.21
N PRO A 407 13.99 33.33 2.43
CA PRO A 407 15.38 33.51 2.82
C PRO A 407 16.19 32.23 2.62
N PHE A 408 17.44 32.35 2.16
CA PHE A 408 18.34 31.22 1.89
C PHE A 408 17.88 30.26 0.77
N SER A 409 16.85 30.60 -0.01
CA SER A 409 16.45 29.83 -1.19
C SER A 409 17.52 29.87 -2.30
N LEU A 410 17.43 28.96 -3.28
CA LEU A 410 18.31 29.01 -4.46
C LEU A 410 18.15 30.33 -5.22
N LYS A 411 16.93 30.86 -5.31
CA LYS A 411 16.69 32.15 -5.97
C LYS A 411 17.43 33.30 -5.26
N ASN A 412 17.40 33.33 -3.93
CA ASN A 412 18.15 34.31 -3.13
C ASN A 412 19.67 34.16 -3.37
N PHE A 413 20.16 32.91 -3.38
CA PHE A 413 21.56 32.62 -3.71
C PHE A 413 21.96 33.13 -5.10
N LEU A 414 21.12 32.95 -6.12
CA LEU A 414 21.40 33.47 -7.47
C LEU A 414 21.50 35.00 -7.49
N THR A 415 20.64 35.70 -6.73
CA THR A 415 20.61 37.16 -6.69
C THR A 415 21.75 37.78 -5.89
N GLU A 416 22.25 37.08 -4.86
CA GLU A 416 23.26 37.60 -3.94
C GLU A 416 24.69 37.23 -4.35
N THR A 417 24.86 36.13 -5.10
CA THR A 417 26.18 35.60 -5.43
C THR A 417 26.78 36.29 -6.65
N VAL A 418 27.89 36.99 -6.42
CA VAL A 418 28.71 37.62 -7.46
C VAL A 418 29.59 36.56 -8.15
N ILE A 419 29.66 36.63 -9.48
CA ILE A 419 30.58 35.81 -10.26
C ILE A 419 31.92 36.52 -10.42
N ASP A 420 33.00 35.79 -10.15
CA ASP A 420 34.36 36.20 -10.46
C ASP A 420 34.91 35.34 -11.62
N LYS A 421 35.87 35.88 -12.38
CA LYS A 421 36.48 35.18 -13.53
C LYS A 421 37.05 33.82 -13.14
N ASP A 422 37.59 33.71 -11.93
CA ASP A 422 38.34 32.53 -11.49
C ASP A 422 37.52 31.51 -10.67
N ASN A 423 36.25 31.80 -10.34
CA ASN A 423 35.46 30.91 -9.46
C ASN A 423 34.05 30.61 -10.00
N LEU A 424 33.64 29.36 -9.89
CA LEU A 424 32.27 28.91 -10.15
C LEU A 424 31.59 28.64 -8.80
N PRO A 425 30.91 29.63 -8.21
CA PRO A 425 30.29 29.46 -6.91
C PRO A 425 29.12 28.48 -6.98
N THR A 426 28.93 27.75 -5.89
CA THR A 426 27.88 26.72 -5.77
C THR A 426 27.12 26.85 -4.46
N LEU A 427 25.84 26.47 -4.47
CA LEU A 427 25.04 26.41 -3.25
C LEU A 427 25.35 25.10 -2.49
N LYS A 428 25.94 25.24 -1.31
CA LYS A 428 26.50 24.15 -0.50
C LYS A 428 25.60 23.75 0.68
N LEU A 429 25.94 22.63 1.32
CA LEU A 429 25.13 22.02 2.39
C LEU A 429 25.00 22.90 3.64
N ASP A 430 25.98 23.75 3.93
CA ASP A 430 25.92 24.71 5.04
C ASP A 430 24.85 25.78 4.83
N GLN A 431 24.60 26.19 3.58
CA GLN A 431 23.52 27.14 3.26
C GLN A 431 22.15 26.45 3.27
N VAL A 432 22.08 25.17 2.88
CA VAL A 432 20.87 24.35 3.02
C VAL A 432 20.48 24.21 4.49
N TYR A 433 21.44 24.05 5.39
CA TYR A 433 21.18 24.05 6.83
C TYR A 433 20.46 25.32 7.28
N ASP A 434 20.94 26.50 6.86
CA ASP A 434 20.33 27.78 7.22
C ASP A 434 18.89 27.91 6.71
N TYR A 435 18.64 27.48 5.46
CA TYR A 435 17.28 27.43 4.90
C TYR A 435 16.35 26.57 5.75
N PHE A 436 16.76 25.35 6.12
CA PHE A 436 15.90 24.47 6.90
C PHE A 436 15.68 24.96 8.33
N ILE A 437 16.66 25.64 8.95
CA ILE A 437 16.47 26.26 10.27
C ILE A 437 15.44 27.39 10.20
N GLU A 438 15.52 28.25 9.18
CA GLU A 438 14.57 29.35 9.00
C GLU A 438 13.17 28.83 8.61
N SER A 439 13.12 27.89 7.66
CA SER A 439 11.87 27.32 7.14
C SER A 439 11.15 26.41 8.15
N ALA A 440 11.87 25.68 9.01
CA ALA A 440 11.28 24.72 9.94
C ALA A 440 10.80 25.31 11.28
N GLY A 441 10.83 26.63 11.49
CA GLY A 441 10.43 27.27 12.75
C GLY A 441 9.11 26.75 13.34
N MET A 442 9.06 26.54 14.67
CA MET A 442 7.96 26.12 15.58
C MET A 442 6.95 25.01 15.16
N GLY A 443 6.86 24.60 13.90
CA GLY A 443 5.91 23.60 13.39
C GLY A 443 6.34 22.14 13.56
N LEU A 444 7.37 21.90 14.37
CA LEU A 444 8.12 20.65 14.48
C LEU A 444 7.63 19.71 15.60
N THR A 445 6.54 20.06 16.30
CA THR A 445 6.16 19.46 17.60
C THR A 445 5.67 18.00 17.59
N SER A 446 5.78 17.25 16.48
CA SER A 446 5.14 15.92 16.36
C SER A 446 5.95 14.80 15.68
N ARG A 447 7.24 14.97 15.32
CA ARG A 447 8.00 13.97 14.53
C ARG A 447 9.09 13.21 15.31
N PRO A 448 9.28 11.89 15.07
CA PRO A 448 10.22 11.04 15.81
C PRO A 448 11.71 11.36 15.57
N ASN A 449 12.09 11.98 14.44
CA ASN A 449 13.48 12.36 14.15
C ASN A 449 13.89 13.75 14.70
N LEU A 450 13.00 14.41 15.43
CA LEU A 450 13.21 15.77 15.91
C LEU A 450 14.39 15.90 16.88
N GLN A 451 14.61 14.88 17.71
CA GLN A 451 15.62 14.93 18.76
C GLN A 451 17.02 15.16 18.19
N ARG A 452 17.40 14.45 17.12
CA ARG A 452 18.71 14.64 16.46
C ARG A 452 18.85 16.03 15.84
N TRP A 453 17.78 16.56 15.23
CA TRP A 453 17.77 17.92 14.69
C TRP A 453 17.98 18.97 15.79
N ILE A 454 17.30 18.83 16.93
CA ILE A 454 17.45 19.73 18.08
C ILE A 454 18.87 19.66 18.65
N GLU A 455 19.42 18.46 18.87
CA GLU A 455 20.78 18.30 19.40
C GLU A 455 21.84 18.94 18.50
N ILE A 456 21.70 18.77 17.18
CA ILE A 456 22.57 19.40 16.18
C ILE A 456 22.43 20.92 16.19
N TYR A 457 21.18 21.40 16.23
CA TYR A 457 20.89 22.83 16.28
C TYR A 457 21.48 23.49 17.53
N ASP A 458 21.22 22.92 18.70
CA ASP A 458 21.69 23.43 19.99
C ASP A 458 23.22 23.46 20.02
N LEU A 459 23.90 22.40 19.56
CA LEU A 459 25.37 22.39 19.51
C LEU A 459 25.91 23.49 18.58
N ILE A 460 25.33 23.66 17.39
CA ILE A 460 25.77 24.70 16.45
C ILE A 460 25.47 26.10 17.02
N ALA A 461 24.32 26.27 17.67
CA ALA A 461 23.91 27.53 18.29
C ALA A 461 24.81 27.91 19.49
N ASP A 462 25.25 26.93 20.27
CA ASP A 462 26.19 27.12 21.39
C ASP A 462 27.64 27.33 20.91
N SER A 463 27.97 26.88 19.69
CA SER A 463 29.30 27.00 19.09
C SER A 463 29.55 28.33 18.37
N LYS A 464 28.69 29.34 18.52
CA LYS A 464 28.78 30.65 17.83
C LYS A 464 30.08 31.43 18.08
N SER A 465 30.87 31.08 19.09
CA SER A 465 32.18 31.68 19.35
C SER A 465 33.29 31.18 18.42
N LEU A 466 33.05 30.13 17.64
CA LEU A 466 33.99 29.61 16.65
C LEU A 466 34.08 30.54 15.43
N ASP A 467 35.15 30.38 14.64
CA ASP A 467 35.27 31.04 13.34
C ASP A 467 34.21 30.53 12.33
N GLU A 468 33.89 31.36 11.34
CA GLU A 468 32.83 31.10 10.38
C GLU A 468 33.03 29.77 9.62
N ASP A 469 34.25 29.47 9.20
CA ASP A 469 34.57 28.21 8.51
C ASP A 469 34.34 26.99 9.41
N SER A 470 34.69 27.07 10.69
CA SER A 470 34.39 26.01 11.66
C SER A 470 32.88 25.80 11.81
N LEU A 471 32.08 26.88 11.85
CA LEU A 471 30.61 26.77 11.87
C LEU A 471 30.08 26.11 10.60
N ARG A 472 30.62 26.44 9.42
CA ARG A 472 30.25 25.81 8.14
C ARG A 472 30.53 24.32 8.15
N VAL A 473 31.69 23.90 8.69
CA VAL A 473 32.02 22.46 8.86
C VAL A 473 30.98 21.77 9.74
N LEU A 474 30.59 22.36 10.88
CA LEU A 474 29.56 21.78 11.76
C LEU A 474 28.21 21.63 11.06
N LYS A 475 27.79 22.65 10.28
CA LYS A 475 26.54 22.60 9.50
C LYS A 475 26.55 21.46 8.48
N VAL A 476 27.64 21.28 7.74
CA VAL A 476 27.77 20.19 6.76
C VAL A 476 27.75 18.82 7.43
N ILE A 477 28.49 18.64 8.53
CA ILE A 477 28.45 17.38 9.31
C ILE A 477 27.02 17.11 9.79
N GLY A 478 26.37 18.13 10.35
CA GLY A 478 24.99 18.02 10.86
C GLY A 478 24.00 17.60 9.80
N ILE A 479 24.01 18.23 8.63
CA ILE A 479 23.14 17.87 7.52
C ILE A 479 23.37 16.43 7.05
N LEU A 480 24.62 16.02 6.86
CA LEU A 480 24.94 14.66 6.43
C LEU A 480 24.48 13.64 7.48
N ASN A 481 24.72 13.91 8.76
CA ASN A 481 24.27 13.06 9.84
C ASN A 481 22.73 12.97 9.99
N LEU A 482 21.99 14.03 9.63
CA LEU A 482 20.53 14.03 9.62
C LEU A 482 19.95 13.19 8.49
N VAL A 483 20.62 13.16 7.34
CA VAL A 483 20.27 12.32 6.22
C VAL A 483 20.62 10.87 6.49
N THR A 484 21.82 10.58 6.97
CA THR A 484 22.20 9.22 7.31
C THR A 484 23.43 9.14 8.21
N ILE A 485 23.51 8.07 9.00
CA ILE A 485 24.72 7.67 9.73
C ILE A 485 25.47 6.51 9.03
N THR A 486 24.85 5.92 8.01
CA THR A 486 25.39 4.80 7.21
C THR A 486 25.24 5.05 5.72
N GLY A 487 26.00 4.34 4.88
CA GLY A 487 25.90 4.46 3.42
C GLY A 487 26.73 5.60 2.79
N ILE A 488 26.45 5.89 1.53
CA ILE A 488 27.30 6.68 0.63
C ILE A 488 27.36 8.18 0.92
N THR A 489 26.39 8.72 1.67
CA THR A 489 26.33 10.13 2.11
C THR A 489 26.67 10.30 3.59
N ARG A 490 27.27 9.28 4.21
CA ARG A 490 27.78 9.38 5.58
C ARG A 490 28.79 10.51 5.70
N ALA A 491 28.78 11.22 6.83
CA ALA A 491 29.70 12.32 7.13
C ALA A 491 31.15 11.83 7.32
N THR A 492 31.82 11.45 6.23
CA THR A 492 33.25 11.11 6.25
C THR A 492 34.10 12.37 6.22
N ARG A 493 35.37 12.26 6.65
CA ARG A 493 36.31 13.39 6.56
C ARG A 493 36.39 13.94 5.13
N GLN A 494 36.51 13.03 4.16
CA GLN A 494 36.61 13.39 2.75
C GLN A 494 35.33 14.06 2.23
N LEU A 495 34.16 13.48 2.52
CA LEU A 495 32.89 13.99 2.00
C LEU A 495 32.52 15.36 2.58
N VAL A 496 32.82 15.58 3.87
CA VAL A 496 32.60 16.88 4.54
C VAL A 496 33.51 17.94 3.93
N ALA A 497 34.79 17.64 3.72
CA ALA A 497 35.73 18.57 3.08
C ALA A 497 35.31 18.90 1.64
N LEU A 498 34.90 17.89 0.86
CA LEU A 498 34.39 18.09 -0.49
C LEU A 498 33.11 18.94 -0.49
N GLY A 499 32.17 18.73 0.44
CA GLY A 499 30.92 19.50 0.51
C GLY A 499 31.07 20.99 0.80
N LEU A 500 32.27 21.45 1.14
CA LEU A 500 32.60 22.85 1.40
C LEU A 500 33.37 23.52 0.25
N CYS A 501 33.86 22.73 -0.70
CA CYS A 501 34.60 23.19 -1.88
C CYS A 501 33.65 23.59 -3.01
N ASP A 502 34.05 24.58 -3.84
CA ASP A 502 33.37 24.82 -5.13
C ASP A 502 33.91 23.88 -6.22
N LEU A 503 35.20 23.58 -6.18
CA LEU A 503 35.87 22.59 -7.03
C LEU A 503 36.64 21.60 -6.16
N PRO A 504 36.74 20.31 -6.55
CA PRO A 504 37.38 19.27 -5.76
C PRO A 504 38.92 19.31 -5.84
N GLN A 505 39.50 20.49 -5.59
CA GLN A 505 40.94 20.72 -5.61
C GLN A 505 41.59 20.28 -4.31
N GLU A 506 42.73 19.58 -4.40
CA GLU A 506 43.43 19.00 -3.25
C GLU A 506 43.82 20.04 -2.18
N GLU A 507 44.28 21.23 -2.60
CA GLU A 507 44.64 22.32 -1.67
C GLU A 507 43.44 22.80 -0.83
N LYS A 508 42.26 22.94 -1.46
CA LYS A 508 41.02 23.34 -0.77
C LYS A 508 40.50 22.24 0.14
N VAL A 509 40.58 20.98 -0.29
CA VAL A 509 40.21 19.83 0.53
C VAL A 509 41.10 19.76 1.79
N ASN A 510 42.41 19.97 1.63
CA ASN A 510 43.36 19.98 2.76
C ASN A 510 43.06 21.11 3.75
N TYR A 511 42.72 22.31 3.28
CA TYR A 511 42.29 23.41 4.15
C TYR A 511 41.09 23.01 5.04
N TRP A 512 40.07 22.38 4.47
CA TRP A 512 38.91 21.93 5.24
C TRP A 512 39.22 20.77 6.18
N GLN A 513 40.14 19.87 5.79
CA GLN A 513 40.63 18.80 6.67
C GLN A 513 41.34 19.38 7.91
N GLU A 514 42.11 20.46 7.78
CA GLU A 514 42.73 21.13 8.92
C GLU A 514 41.69 21.76 9.87
N LYS A 515 40.61 22.32 9.32
CA LYS A 515 39.48 22.84 10.13
C LYS A 515 38.76 21.71 10.89
N ILE A 516 38.52 20.58 10.22
CA ILE A 516 37.98 19.36 10.86
C ILE A 516 38.90 18.90 12.00
N ASP A 517 40.21 18.88 11.80
CA ASP A 517 41.18 18.49 12.83
C ASP A 517 41.18 19.45 14.02
N SER A 518 40.97 20.75 13.79
CA SER A 518 40.81 21.75 14.86
C SER A 518 39.57 21.45 15.72
N LEU A 519 38.43 21.16 15.09
CA LEU A 519 37.17 20.82 15.77
C LEU A 519 37.28 19.50 16.55
N LEU A 520 37.96 18.50 15.99
CA LEU A 520 38.25 17.23 16.68
C LEU A 520 39.13 17.44 17.91
N LYS A 521 40.19 18.25 17.80
CA LYS A 521 41.06 18.60 18.94
C LYS A 521 40.31 19.38 20.01
N GLY A 522 39.36 20.24 19.61
CA GLY A 522 38.49 20.99 20.50
C GLY A 522 37.40 20.14 21.18
N GLY A 523 37.21 18.88 20.79
CA GLY A 523 36.18 17.99 21.34
C GLY A 523 34.75 18.36 20.97
N ILE A 524 34.57 19.23 19.97
CA ILE A 524 33.26 19.70 19.49
C ILE A 524 32.59 18.64 18.61
N ILE A 525 33.41 17.89 17.86
CA ILE A 525 32.99 16.76 17.04
C ILE A 525 33.75 15.50 17.44
N THR A 526 33.16 14.33 17.17
CA THR A 526 33.78 13.02 17.41
C THR A 526 34.02 12.28 16.10
N HIS A 527 35.07 11.46 16.04
CA HIS A 527 35.42 10.66 14.86
C HIS A 527 35.45 9.16 15.17
N ARG A 528 34.54 8.40 14.57
CA ARG A 528 34.51 6.93 14.63
C ARG A 528 35.41 6.35 13.55
N ARG A 529 36.69 6.16 13.89
CA ARG A 529 37.76 5.76 12.95
C ARG A 529 37.50 4.46 12.19
N GLN A 530 36.77 3.50 12.78
CA GLN A 530 36.51 2.19 12.15
C GLN A 530 35.66 2.31 10.88
N ILE A 531 34.73 3.27 10.86
CA ILE A 531 33.79 3.48 9.75
C ILE A 531 33.96 4.87 9.12
N ASP A 532 35.01 5.61 9.49
CA ASP A 532 35.26 7.00 9.06
C ASP A 532 34.02 7.90 9.13
N GLU A 533 33.45 8.06 10.33
CA GLU A 533 32.25 8.88 10.56
C GLU A 533 32.54 10.04 11.54
N LEU A 534 32.22 11.27 11.12
CA LEU A 534 32.20 12.47 11.96
C LEU A 534 30.80 12.66 12.56
N ARG A 535 30.72 13.02 13.84
CA ARG A 535 29.46 13.30 14.56
C ARG A 535 29.53 14.56 15.42
N ILE A 536 28.40 15.26 15.48
CA ILE A 536 28.23 16.53 16.21
C ILE A 536 27.23 16.45 17.38
N TRP A 537 26.77 15.27 17.82
CA TRP A 537 25.97 15.13 19.05
C TRP A 537 26.50 14.01 19.94
N GLN A 538 26.24 14.12 21.24
CA GLN A 538 26.51 13.05 22.20
C GLN A 538 25.31 12.09 22.29
N GLY A 539 25.11 11.27 21.26
CA GLY A 539 24.09 10.23 21.26
C GLY A 539 24.72 8.86 21.14
N SER A 540 24.37 7.98 22.09
CA SER A 540 24.57 6.53 22.12
C SER A 540 25.80 6.00 21.37
N ASP A 541 26.81 5.57 22.13
CA ASP A 541 27.94 4.81 21.57
C ASP A 541 27.50 3.50 20.90
N PHE A 542 26.25 3.07 21.10
CA PHE A 542 25.70 1.83 20.55
C PHE A 542 25.36 1.97 19.06
N ASN A 543 26.27 1.51 18.21
CA ASN A 543 26.06 1.43 16.77
C ASN A 543 25.28 0.16 16.42
N VAL A 544 23.95 0.28 16.34
CA VAL A 544 23.05 -0.81 15.94
C VAL A 544 23.50 -1.47 14.64
N ASP A 545 23.90 -0.67 13.64
CA ASP A 545 24.26 -1.18 12.31
C ASP A 545 25.56 -2.00 12.35
N GLN A 546 26.55 -1.57 13.14
CA GLN A 546 27.80 -2.31 13.34
C GLN A 546 27.60 -3.61 14.12
N GLU A 547 26.74 -3.61 15.14
CA GLU A 547 26.43 -4.82 15.89
C GLU A 547 25.64 -5.83 15.05
N LEU A 548 24.78 -5.36 14.14
CA LEU A 548 24.08 -6.22 13.17
C LEU A 548 25.04 -6.87 12.17
N GLU A 549 26.16 -6.21 11.81
CA GLU A 549 27.19 -6.82 10.96
C GLU A 549 27.94 -7.97 11.66
N SER A 550 28.01 -7.95 12.99
CA SER A 550 28.63 -9.03 13.79
C SER A 550 27.76 -10.29 13.89
N TYR A 551 26.48 -10.20 13.51
CA TYR A 551 25.54 -11.32 13.57
C TYR A 551 25.89 -12.40 12.54
N GLN A 552 26.29 -13.57 13.05
CA GLN A 552 26.48 -14.76 12.23
C GLN A 552 25.15 -15.45 12.00
N GLU A 553 24.73 -15.50 10.74
CA GLU A 553 23.49 -16.15 10.35
C GLU A 553 23.57 -17.67 10.56
N PRO A 554 22.54 -18.30 11.17
CA PRO A 554 22.46 -19.76 11.24
C PRO A 554 22.38 -20.40 9.85
N GLU A 555 22.99 -21.57 9.67
CA GLU A 555 23.15 -22.22 8.34
C GLU A 555 21.84 -22.62 7.63
N SER A 556 20.69 -22.71 8.33
CA SER A 556 19.43 -23.21 7.75
C SER A 556 18.24 -22.27 7.99
N LEU A 557 17.65 -21.80 6.89
CA LEU A 557 16.44 -20.98 6.87
C LEU A 557 15.24 -21.72 7.50
N VAL A 558 15.13 -23.03 7.29
CA VAL A 558 14.07 -23.87 7.87
C VAL A 558 14.12 -23.85 9.39
N LYS A 559 15.31 -24.03 9.98
CA LYS A 559 15.48 -24.00 11.44
C LYS A 559 15.11 -22.63 12.00
N LEU A 560 15.64 -21.57 11.38
CA LEU A 560 15.43 -20.20 11.80
C LEU A 560 13.94 -19.81 11.77
N LEU A 561 13.23 -20.12 10.68
CA LEU A 561 11.79 -19.86 10.57
C LEU A 561 10.95 -20.73 11.50
N SER A 562 11.33 -22.00 11.73
CA SER A 562 10.61 -22.87 12.66
C SER A 562 10.64 -22.34 14.10
N GLU A 563 11.74 -21.69 14.50
CA GLU A 563 11.87 -21.04 15.81
C GLU A 563 11.17 -19.68 15.87
N LEU A 564 11.37 -18.83 14.87
CA LEU A 564 10.86 -17.45 14.87
C LEU A 564 9.35 -17.37 14.55
N ARG A 565 8.85 -18.28 13.71
CA ARG A 565 7.48 -18.31 13.18
C ARG A 565 6.94 -19.75 13.08
N PRO A 566 6.70 -20.43 14.21
CA PRO A 566 6.14 -21.78 14.21
C PRO A 566 4.76 -21.79 13.53
N LEU A 567 4.59 -22.73 12.58
CA LEU A 567 3.36 -22.85 11.80
C LEU A 567 2.25 -23.50 12.62
N LYS A 568 1.08 -22.87 12.64
CA LYS A 568 -0.12 -23.44 13.29
C LYS A 568 -0.81 -24.45 12.39
N PRO A 569 -1.30 -25.58 12.92
CA PRO A 569 -2.00 -26.59 12.12
C PRO A 569 -3.19 -26.02 11.34
N MET A 570 -3.49 -26.61 10.18
CA MET A 570 -4.57 -26.18 9.29
C MET A 570 -5.74 -27.16 9.33
N VAL A 571 -6.94 -26.66 9.59
CA VAL A 571 -8.14 -27.50 9.76
C VAL A 571 -8.86 -27.70 8.43
N ALA A 572 -9.29 -28.93 8.15
CA ALA A 572 -10.21 -29.23 7.05
C ALA A 572 -11.63 -28.77 7.43
N GLN A 573 -11.92 -27.48 7.29
CA GLN A 573 -13.11 -26.83 7.86
C GLN A 573 -14.43 -27.43 7.37
N ARG A 574 -14.59 -27.63 6.05
CA ARG A 574 -15.83 -28.14 5.47
C ARG A 574 -16.11 -29.57 5.92
N HIS A 575 -15.08 -30.43 5.93
CA HIS A 575 -15.19 -31.79 6.43
C HIS A 575 -15.52 -31.83 7.93
N SER A 576 -14.85 -30.99 8.72
CA SER A 576 -15.06 -30.91 10.17
C SER A 576 -16.47 -30.43 10.51
N TYR A 577 -16.97 -29.45 9.77
CA TYR A 577 -18.35 -29.01 9.89
C TYR A 577 -19.31 -30.14 9.52
N GLN A 578 -19.19 -30.76 8.34
CA GLN A 578 -20.15 -31.78 7.88
C GLN A 578 -20.21 -33.04 8.78
N THR A 579 -19.05 -33.48 9.31
CA THR A 579 -18.96 -34.72 10.10
C THR A 579 -19.01 -34.49 11.61
N GLY A 580 -18.79 -33.25 12.06
CA GLY A 580 -18.56 -32.91 13.47
C GLY A 580 -17.17 -33.32 14.00
N THR A 581 -16.34 -34.02 13.20
CA THR A 581 -15.02 -34.51 13.61
C THR A 581 -13.92 -33.57 13.15
N LEU A 582 -13.19 -32.98 14.10
CA LEU A 582 -12.07 -32.09 13.80
C LEU A 582 -10.92 -32.86 13.15
N ARG A 583 -10.66 -32.58 11.88
CA ARG A 583 -9.50 -33.10 11.13
C ARG A 583 -8.56 -31.98 10.76
N TYR A 584 -7.26 -32.16 10.97
CA TYR A 584 -6.28 -31.12 10.70
C TYR A 584 -4.96 -31.66 10.15
N PHE A 585 -4.26 -30.80 9.44
CA PHE A 585 -2.95 -31.04 8.84
C PHE A 585 -1.88 -30.30 9.64
N GLU A 586 -0.83 -31.02 10.02
CA GLU A 586 0.36 -30.43 10.63
C GLU A 586 1.18 -29.70 9.57
N ARG A 587 1.82 -28.59 9.92
CA ARG A 587 2.51 -27.71 8.98
C ARG A 587 3.98 -27.61 9.31
N HIS A 588 4.83 -27.77 8.30
CA HIS A 588 6.27 -27.74 8.47
C HIS A 588 6.96 -26.96 7.36
N TYR A 589 8.09 -26.33 7.69
CA TYR A 589 9.03 -25.81 6.70
C TYR A 589 9.98 -26.94 6.26
N LEU A 590 10.30 -26.99 4.97
CA LEU A 590 11.14 -28.03 4.35
C LEU A 590 12.15 -27.37 3.41
N ASP A 591 13.28 -28.03 3.18
CA ASP A 591 14.30 -27.64 2.21
C ASP A 591 15.03 -28.87 1.65
N THR A 592 16.09 -28.67 0.87
CA THR A 592 16.92 -29.74 0.28
C THR A 592 17.60 -30.65 1.31
N SER A 593 17.71 -30.24 2.58
CA SER A 593 18.22 -31.10 3.65
C SER A 593 17.18 -32.09 4.18
N SER A 594 15.91 -31.93 3.78
CA SER A 594 14.79 -32.75 4.25
C SER A 594 14.72 -34.08 3.47
N TYR A 595 14.76 -35.21 4.19
CA TYR A 595 14.56 -36.53 3.61
C TYR A 595 13.08 -36.78 3.30
N LEU A 596 12.66 -36.47 2.06
CA LEU A 596 11.25 -36.56 1.63
C LEU A 596 10.60 -37.93 1.90
N GLU A 597 11.35 -39.03 1.78
CA GLU A 597 10.85 -40.39 2.03
C GLU A 597 10.61 -40.71 3.53
N LYS A 598 11.11 -39.87 4.44
CA LYS A 598 11.02 -40.06 5.89
C LYS A 598 10.11 -39.03 6.57
N LEU A 599 9.37 -38.23 5.79
CA LEU A 599 8.45 -37.24 6.34
C LEU A 599 7.39 -37.90 7.23
N LYS A 600 7.18 -37.32 8.41
CA LYS A 600 6.23 -37.74 9.43
C LYS A 600 5.79 -36.51 10.23
N CYS A 601 4.54 -36.50 10.70
CA CYS A 601 4.08 -35.48 11.64
C CYS A 601 4.74 -35.68 13.01
N ASP A 602 4.98 -34.59 13.75
CA ASP A 602 5.47 -34.68 15.14
C ASP A 602 4.35 -35.19 16.05
N SER A 603 3.11 -34.83 15.75
CA SER A 603 1.94 -35.32 16.45
C SER A 603 1.42 -36.63 15.86
N ASP A 604 1.20 -37.62 16.73
CA ASP A 604 0.42 -38.83 16.44
C ASP A 604 -1.09 -38.54 16.24
N THR A 605 -1.48 -37.28 16.44
CA THR A 605 -2.86 -36.83 16.30
C THR A 605 -3.14 -36.05 15.02
N ALA A 606 -2.15 -35.83 14.15
CA ALA A 606 -2.40 -35.21 12.86
C ALA A 606 -3.13 -36.15 11.89
N ASP A 607 -3.93 -35.57 11.00
CA ASP A 607 -4.68 -36.29 9.95
C ASP A 607 -4.07 -36.07 8.55
N GLY A 608 -2.97 -35.34 8.48
CA GLY A 608 -2.26 -35.02 7.25
C GLY A 608 -1.06 -34.12 7.48
N TYR A 609 -0.21 -34.02 6.47
CA TYR A 609 1.02 -33.24 6.50
C TYR A 609 1.01 -32.18 5.39
N LEU A 610 1.34 -30.93 5.74
CA LEU A 610 1.44 -29.80 4.83
C LEU A 610 2.84 -29.16 4.93
N GLY A 611 3.68 -29.45 3.94
CA GLY A 611 5.05 -28.92 3.87
C GLY A 611 5.16 -27.64 3.03
N TYR A 612 5.98 -26.71 3.49
CA TYR A 612 6.36 -25.49 2.77
C TYR A 612 7.81 -25.58 2.32
N TRP A 613 8.04 -25.70 1.01
CA TRP A 613 9.36 -25.92 0.42
C TRP A 613 10.12 -24.60 0.23
N LEU A 614 11.26 -24.46 0.91
CA LEU A 614 12.08 -23.26 1.03
C LEU A 614 13.44 -23.37 0.30
N ALA A 615 13.47 -24.08 -0.83
CA ALA A 615 14.65 -24.17 -1.66
C ALA A 615 14.34 -23.92 -3.14
N GLU A 616 15.28 -23.30 -3.85
CA GLU A 616 15.17 -23.01 -5.29
C GLU A 616 15.16 -24.31 -6.12
N ASP A 617 15.94 -25.31 -5.68
CA ASP A 617 15.94 -26.64 -6.28
C ASP A 617 14.66 -27.39 -5.88
N ILE A 618 13.64 -27.32 -6.74
CA ILE A 618 12.40 -28.09 -6.56
C ILE A 618 12.63 -29.52 -7.09
N PRO A 619 12.42 -30.56 -6.28
CA PRO A 619 12.48 -31.96 -6.70
C PRO A 619 11.52 -32.24 -7.86
N SER A 620 11.91 -33.15 -8.75
CA SER A 620 11.07 -33.55 -9.91
C SER A 620 9.77 -34.26 -9.52
N SER A 621 9.69 -34.78 -8.29
CA SER A 621 8.49 -35.38 -7.73
C SER A 621 8.51 -35.33 -6.20
N PHE A 622 7.33 -35.34 -5.60
CA PHE A 622 7.13 -35.49 -4.17
C PHE A 622 6.38 -36.80 -3.85
N PRO A 623 6.60 -37.41 -2.67
CA PRO A 623 5.89 -38.62 -2.29
C PRO A 623 4.37 -38.38 -2.16
N SER A 624 3.59 -39.44 -2.28
CA SER A 624 2.12 -39.36 -2.22
C SER A 624 1.56 -39.38 -0.80
N SER A 625 2.34 -39.84 0.17
CA SER A 625 2.01 -39.90 1.59
C SER A 625 3.27 -39.80 2.43
N THR A 626 3.10 -39.49 3.72
CA THR A 626 4.15 -39.64 4.73
C THR A 626 4.49 -41.12 4.95
N VAL A 627 5.57 -41.38 5.70
CA VAL A 627 6.02 -42.75 6.02
C VAL A 627 4.98 -43.57 6.78
N ASP A 628 4.11 -42.92 7.55
CA ASP A 628 3.00 -43.51 8.30
C ASP A 628 1.67 -43.50 7.52
N GLY A 629 1.70 -43.14 6.24
CA GLY A 629 0.54 -43.24 5.33
C GLY A 629 -0.45 -42.08 5.42
N LEU A 630 -0.10 -40.98 6.09
CA LEU A 630 -0.93 -39.77 6.12
C LEU A 630 -0.86 -39.04 4.77
N PRO A 631 -1.95 -38.36 4.36
CA PRO A 631 -1.95 -37.57 3.14
C PRO A 631 -0.93 -36.43 3.21
N LEU A 632 -0.16 -36.26 2.14
CA LEU A 632 0.90 -35.27 2.02
C LEU A 632 0.55 -34.17 1.02
N ILE A 633 0.79 -32.92 1.40
CA ILE A 633 0.69 -31.74 0.54
C ILE A 633 1.99 -30.94 0.66
N ILE A 634 2.52 -30.47 -0.45
CA ILE A 634 3.71 -29.60 -0.51
C ILE A 634 3.38 -28.33 -1.29
N ILE A 635 3.76 -27.18 -0.75
CA ILE A 635 3.63 -25.86 -1.41
C ILE A 635 5.03 -25.27 -1.55
N THR A 636 5.42 -24.89 -2.77
CA THR A 636 6.71 -24.21 -2.99
C THR A 636 6.62 -22.72 -2.70
N ALA A 637 7.74 -22.16 -2.24
CA ALA A 637 7.91 -20.72 -2.03
C ALA A 637 8.49 -20.04 -3.27
N SER A 638 8.01 -18.83 -3.55
CA SER A 638 8.61 -17.92 -4.52
C SER A 638 9.43 -16.86 -3.77
N ASN A 639 10.33 -16.18 -4.49
CA ASN A 639 11.05 -15.02 -3.97
C ASN A 639 11.85 -15.28 -2.67
N LEU A 640 12.51 -16.44 -2.61
CA LEU A 640 13.28 -16.89 -1.44
C LEU A 640 14.40 -15.92 -1.04
N THR A 641 14.96 -15.17 -1.98
CA THR A 641 15.99 -14.15 -1.72
C THR A 641 15.48 -13.05 -0.79
N ILE A 642 14.28 -12.53 -1.04
CA ILE A 642 13.68 -11.50 -0.18
C ILE A 642 13.32 -12.10 1.17
N LEU A 643 12.75 -13.31 1.21
CA LEU A 643 12.44 -13.99 2.45
C LEU A 643 13.69 -14.16 3.32
N ARG A 644 14.81 -14.62 2.75
CA ARG A 644 16.09 -14.75 3.45
C ARG A 644 16.56 -13.41 4.02
N LEU A 645 16.52 -12.33 3.23
CA LEU A 645 16.90 -11.00 3.68
C LEU A 645 16.07 -10.54 4.90
N ARG A 646 14.74 -10.71 4.84
CA ARG A 646 13.83 -10.31 5.92
C ARG A 646 13.96 -11.16 7.18
N VAL A 647 14.10 -12.47 7.01
CA VAL A 647 14.34 -13.37 8.13
C VAL A 647 15.67 -13.02 8.81
N ARG A 648 16.74 -12.77 8.04
CA ARG A 648 18.04 -12.37 8.57
C ARG A 648 17.94 -11.07 9.36
N GLU A 649 17.36 -10.03 8.77
CA GLU A 649 17.18 -8.71 9.40
C GLU A 649 16.42 -8.81 10.73
N PHE A 650 15.27 -9.49 10.74
CA PHE A 650 14.49 -9.70 11.95
C PHE A 650 15.24 -10.53 13.00
N SER A 651 15.92 -11.60 12.56
CA SER A 651 16.68 -12.47 13.48
C SER A 651 17.84 -11.73 14.16
N ALA A 652 18.55 -10.89 13.41
CA ALA A 652 19.66 -10.09 13.91
C ALA A 652 19.18 -9.03 14.93
N LEU A 653 18.09 -8.31 14.62
CA LEU A 653 17.50 -7.35 15.55
C LEU A 653 16.93 -8.01 16.82
N ASN A 654 16.29 -9.18 16.68
CA ASN A 654 15.74 -9.95 17.80
C ASN A 654 16.84 -10.53 18.69
N TRP A 655 17.95 -10.96 18.10
CA TRP A 655 19.15 -11.34 18.83
C TRP A 655 19.69 -10.14 19.60
N LEU A 656 19.86 -8.99 18.93
CA LEU A 656 20.40 -7.77 19.51
C LEU A 656 19.59 -7.27 20.72
N ASP A 657 18.26 -7.20 20.60
CA ASP A 657 17.37 -6.80 21.71
C ASP A 657 17.49 -7.73 22.93
N LYS A 658 17.86 -9.00 22.72
CA LYS A 658 18.01 -10.01 23.78
C LYS A 658 19.42 -10.09 24.38
N THR A 659 20.47 -9.90 23.59
CA THR A 659 21.86 -10.20 23.99
C THR A 659 22.69 -8.96 24.28
N ALA A 660 22.39 -7.81 23.67
CA ALA A 660 23.20 -6.60 23.82
C ALA A 660 22.97 -5.96 25.19
N LYS A 661 23.96 -6.12 26.09
CA LYS A 661 23.93 -5.55 27.45
C LYS A 661 23.90 -4.03 27.45
N GLU A 662 24.47 -3.40 26.42
CA GLU A 662 24.54 -1.95 26.25
C GLU A 662 23.16 -1.32 26.02
N LEU A 663 22.23 -2.05 25.40
CA LEU A 663 20.83 -1.65 25.29
C LEU A 663 20.12 -1.57 26.65
N GLN A 664 20.63 -2.21 27.71
CA GLN A 664 20.06 -2.10 29.06
C GLN A 664 20.43 -0.78 29.77
N ALA A 665 21.56 -0.17 29.39
CA ALA A 665 21.99 1.14 29.91
C ALA A 665 21.44 2.29 29.06
N ASP A 666 21.30 2.09 27.74
CA ASP A 666 20.87 3.10 26.80
C ASP A 666 19.38 2.99 26.43
N GLY A 667 18.56 3.85 27.04
CA GLY A 667 17.12 3.88 26.81
C GLY A 667 16.72 4.38 25.41
N VAL A 668 17.58 5.12 24.71
CA VAL A 668 17.32 5.66 23.37
C VAL A 668 17.64 4.61 22.32
N ALA A 669 18.82 3.99 22.39
CA ALA A 669 19.18 2.86 21.52
C ALA A 669 18.19 1.71 21.64
N ARG A 670 17.72 1.41 22.87
CA ARG A 670 16.67 0.41 23.09
C ARG A 670 15.37 0.75 22.37
N LYS A 671 14.95 2.02 22.40
CA LYS A 671 13.72 2.44 21.70
C LYS A 671 13.89 2.32 20.18
N GLU A 672 15.05 2.69 19.65
CA GLU A 672 15.34 2.57 18.21
C GLU A 672 15.39 1.11 17.75
N VAL A 673 16.11 0.23 18.46
CA VAL A 673 16.17 -1.21 18.15
C VAL A 673 14.77 -1.83 18.21
N ARG A 674 13.98 -1.53 19.23
CA ARG A 674 12.60 -2.05 19.35
C ARG A 674 11.68 -1.56 18.25
N TYR A 675 11.85 -0.31 17.82
CA TYR A 675 11.11 0.23 16.68
C TYR A 675 11.48 -0.51 15.39
N ARG A 676 12.78 -0.63 15.07
CA ARG A 676 13.25 -1.37 13.90
C ARG A 676 12.87 -2.85 13.94
N LEU A 677 12.89 -3.46 15.13
CA LEU A 677 12.45 -4.85 15.34
C LEU A 677 10.96 -5.02 14.99
N ALA A 678 10.10 -4.09 15.41
CA ALA A 678 8.68 -4.12 15.08
C ALA A 678 8.44 -3.92 13.56
N GLU A 679 9.26 -3.11 12.90
CA GLU A 679 9.18 -2.89 11.45
C GLU A 679 9.66 -4.14 10.67
N ALA A 680 10.79 -4.71 11.05
CA ALA A 680 11.33 -5.94 10.48
C ALA A 680 10.40 -7.15 10.71
N GLU A 681 9.78 -7.24 11.89
CA GLU A 681 8.74 -8.22 12.22
C GLU A 681 7.59 -8.15 11.22
N ARG A 682 7.08 -6.94 10.98
CA ARG A 682 5.99 -6.73 10.04
C ARG A 682 6.39 -7.08 8.60
N PHE A 683 7.55 -6.64 8.13
CA PHE A 683 8.02 -6.97 6.79
C PHE A 683 8.22 -8.48 6.60
N LEU A 684 8.69 -9.19 7.64
CA LEU A 684 8.79 -10.63 7.62
C LEU A 684 7.41 -11.29 7.50
N ASP A 685 6.44 -10.85 8.31
CA ASP A 685 5.08 -11.41 8.29
C ASP A 685 4.37 -11.15 6.95
N ASP A 686 4.51 -9.95 6.39
CA ASP A 686 3.97 -9.59 5.07
C ASP A 686 4.64 -10.43 3.97
N THR A 687 5.96 -10.64 4.05
CA THR A 687 6.70 -11.48 3.09
C THR A 687 6.25 -12.94 3.19
N LEU A 688 6.10 -13.49 4.40
CA LEU A 688 5.62 -14.86 4.62
C LEU A 688 4.18 -15.07 4.12
N ALA A 689 3.33 -14.04 4.19
CA ALA A 689 1.98 -14.10 3.65
C ALA A 689 1.97 -14.25 2.12
N ASN A 690 2.94 -13.65 1.43
CA ASN A 690 3.01 -13.62 -0.03
C ASN A 690 3.86 -14.76 -0.63
N VAL A 691 4.94 -15.15 0.04
CA VAL A 691 5.91 -16.15 -0.46
C VAL A 691 5.26 -17.51 -0.76
N PHE A 692 4.25 -17.89 0.02
CA PHE A 692 3.51 -19.14 -0.17
C PHE A 692 2.14 -18.93 -0.82
N ASP A 693 1.90 -17.75 -1.41
CA ASP A 693 0.65 -17.50 -2.11
C ASP A 693 0.59 -18.33 -3.38
N VAL A 694 -0.24 -19.36 -3.34
CA VAL A 694 -0.48 -20.31 -4.43
C VAL A 694 -1.05 -19.67 -5.71
N ARG A 695 -1.42 -18.38 -5.68
CA ARG A 695 -1.85 -17.60 -6.86
C ARG A 695 -0.69 -17.11 -7.73
N GLU A 696 0.51 -16.99 -7.16
CA GLU A 696 1.70 -16.58 -7.91
C GLU A 696 2.09 -17.66 -8.92
N GLU A 697 2.36 -17.29 -10.19
CA GLU A 697 2.65 -18.25 -11.27
C GLU A 697 3.84 -19.19 -10.96
N ASN A 698 4.73 -18.76 -10.07
CA ASN A 698 5.92 -19.50 -9.67
C ASN A 698 5.68 -20.48 -8.49
N ASN A 699 4.54 -20.41 -7.82
CA ASN A 699 4.23 -21.27 -6.68
C ASN A 699 3.48 -22.53 -7.14
N GLN A 700 4.07 -23.69 -6.86
CA GLN A 700 3.55 -25.00 -7.21
C GLN A 700 2.96 -25.69 -5.98
N CYS A 701 1.77 -26.27 -6.13
CA CYS A 701 1.15 -27.09 -5.09
C CYS A 701 1.10 -28.55 -5.54
N TRP A 702 1.64 -29.43 -4.70
CA TRP A 702 1.64 -30.87 -4.91
C TRP A 702 0.73 -31.52 -3.87
N ILE A 703 -0.29 -32.24 -4.34
CA ILE A 703 -1.22 -32.98 -3.49
C ILE A 703 -1.03 -34.46 -3.79
N GLN A 704 -0.61 -35.23 -2.78
CA GLN A 704 -0.36 -36.67 -2.89
C GLN A 704 0.50 -37.02 -4.11
N GLY A 705 1.59 -36.26 -4.31
CA GLY A 705 2.56 -36.47 -5.39
C GLY A 705 2.12 -36.02 -6.77
N LYS A 706 0.98 -35.34 -6.90
CA LYS A 706 0.49 -34.77 -8.17
C LYS A 706 0.47 -33.25 -8.10
N LEU A 707 0.93 -32.61 -9.16
CA LEU A 707 0.83 -31.16 -9.30
C LEU A 707 -0.65 -30.77 -9.48
N VAL A 708 -1.13 -29.86 -8.64
CA VAL A 708 -2.50 -29.35 -8.65
C VAL A 708 -2.47 -27.82 -8.69
N ASN A 709 -3.23 -27.24 -9.62
CA ASN A 709 -3.36 -25.79 -9.71
C ASN A 709 -4.36 -25.28 -8.65
N ILE A 710 -3.88 -24.49 -7.70
CA ILE A 710 -4.70 -23.93 -6.61
C ILE A 710 -4.87 -22.43 -6.81
N SER A 711 -6.07 -22.04 -7.25
CA SER A 711 -6.44 -20.65 -7.54
C SER A 711 -6.69 -19.74 -6.32
N SER A 712 -6.79 -20.28 -5.10
CA SER A 712 -6.99 -19.48 -3.88
C SER A 712 -6.79 -20.29 -2.59
N ILE A 713 -6.68 -19.59 -1.45
CA ILE A 713 -6.68 -20.21 -0.12
C ILE A 713 -7.98 -20.98 0.18
N SER A 714 -9.12 -20.54 -0.38
CA SER A 714 -10.40 -21.24 -0.26
C SER A 714 -10.37 -22.57 -1.02
N HIS A 715 -9.74 -22.58 -2.19
CA HIS A 715 -9.54 -23.80 -2.97
C HIS A 715 -8.63 -24.78 -2.21
N LEU A 716 -7.53 -24.30 -1.60
CA LEU A 716 -6.68 -25.13 -0.74
C LEU A 716 -7.47 -25.77 0.42
N ASN A 717 -8.30 -24.99 1.13
CA ASN A 717 -9.16 -25.52 2.21
C ASN A 717 -10.20 -26.55 1.71
N SER A 718 -10.73 -26.35 0.50
CA SER A 718 -11.63 -27.30 -0.14
C SER A 718 -10.90 -28.61 -0.44
N GLU A 719 -9.68 -28.54 -0.93
CA GLU A 719 -8.83 -29.71 -1.20
C GLU A 719 -8.47 -30.47 0.09
N LEU A 720 -8.12 -29.79 1.19
CA LEU A 720 -7.95 -30.46 2.49
C LEU A 720 -9.18 -31.27 2.89
N SER A 721 -10.37 -30.69 2.70
CA SER A 721 -11.64 -31.36 3.02
C SER A 721 -11.93 -32.53 2.08
N ARG A 722 -11.65 -32.39 0.79
CA ARG A 722 -11.77 -33.44 -0.22
C ARG A 722 -10.85 -34.62 0.08
N ILE A 723 -9.62 -34.34 0.52
CA ILE A 723 -8.65 -35.36 0.94
C ILE A 723 -9.19 -36.11 2.16
N CYS A 724 -9.69 -35.41 3.18
CA CYS A 724 -10.27 -36.06 4.36
C CYS A 724 -11.48 -36.94 4.01
N GLU A 725 -12.33 -36.55 3.05
CA GLU A 725 -13.44 -37.38 2.57
C GLU A 725 -12.98 -38.67 1.90
N GLN A 726 -11.88 -38.60 1.15
CA GLN A 726 -11.32 -39.76 0.45
C GLN A 726 -10.54 -40.69 1.38
N VAL A 727 -9.78 -40.13 2.32
CA VAL A 727 -8.94 -40.90 3.26
C VAL A 727 -9.79 -41.46 4.41
N TYR A 728 -10.80 -40.74 4.87
CA TYR A 728 -11.63 -41.13 6.00
C TYR A 728 -13.13 -41.27 5.66
N PRO A 729 -13.52 -42.04 4.62
CA PRO A 729 -14.91 -42.16 4.16
C PRO A 729 -15.83 -42.88 5.15
N LYS A 730 -15.24 -43.62 6.10
CA LYS A 730 -15.95 -44.34 7.17
C LYS A 730 -16.00 -43.57 8.48
N SER A 731 -15.65 -42.27 8.49
CA SER A 731 -15.73 -41.45 9.69
C SER A 731 -17.18 -41.35 10.16
N PRO A 732 -17.47 -41.61 11.45
CA PRO A 732 -18.81 -41.42 11.99
C PRO A 732 -19.17 -39.93 11.97
N ILE A 733 -20.41 -39.62 11.60
CA ILE A 733 -20.96 -38.25 11.73
C ILE A 733 -21.50 -38.10 13.15
N LEU A 734 -20.81 -37.29 13.96
CA LEU A 734 -21.16 -37.07 15.37
C LEU A 734 -21.01 -35.60 15.74
N TRP A 735 -22.15 -34.91 15.83
CA TRP A 735 -22.27 -33.52 16.25
C TRP A 735 -22.36 -33.40 17.77
N ASN A 736 -21.30 -33.82 18.46
CA ASN A 736 -21.21 -33.61 19.89
C ASN A 736 -19.75 -33.44 20.33
N GLU A 737 -19.34 -32.19 20.51
CA GLU A 737 -17.99 -31.85 20.98
C GLU A 737 -17.67 -32.39 22.38
N LEU A 738 -18.66 -32.76 23.19
CA LEU A 738 -18.42 -33.35 24.52
C LEU A 738 -17.90 -34.79 24.43
N ILE A 739 -18.11 -35.48 23.31
CA ILE A 739 -17.61 -36.86 23.05
C ILE A 739 -16.59 -36.87 21.91
N ASN A 740 -16.82 -36.06 20.87
CA ASN A 740 -16.00 -36.00 19.65
C ASN A 740 -14.74 -35.14 19.84
N ARG A 741 -13.98 -35.46 20.89
CA ARG A 741 -12.69 -34.83 21.25
C ARG A 741 -11.72 -35.91 21.71
N ARG A 742 -10.43 -35.70 21.43
CA ARG A 742 -9.36 -36.63 21.82
C ARG A 742 -9.23 -36.77 23.33
N ASN A 743 -9.31 -35.64 24.05
CA ASN A 743 -9.34 -35.59 25.51
C ASN A 743 -10.67 -35.04 25.99
N LEU A 744 -11.39 -35.84 26.78
CA LEU A 744 -12.66 -35.42 27.38
C LEU A 744 -12.43 -34.49 28.56
N THR A 745 -13.33 -33.52 28.74
CA THR A 745 -13.36 -32.71 29.96
C THR A 745 -13.78 -33.57 31.16
N ALA A 746 -13.47 -33.13 32.39
CA ALA A 746 -13.92 -33.83 33.60
C ALA A 746 -15.45 -34.04 33.63
N GLN A 747 -16.21 -33.03 33.19
CA GLN A 747 -17.65 -33.11 33.02
C GLN A 747 -18.06 -34.12 31.94
N GLY A 748 -17.37 -34.12 30.79
CA GLY A 748 -17.60 -35.11 29.74
C GLY A 748 -17.32 -36.55 30.19
N MET A 749 -16.27 -36.78 30.97
CA MET A 749 -15.96 -38.09 31.54
C MET A 749 -17.04 -38.58 32.52
N MET A 750 -17.50 -37.70 33.42
CA MET A 750 -18.59 -38.02 34.36
C MET A 750 -19.90 -38.32 33.62
N ALA A 751 -20.26 -37.47 32.66
CA ALA A 751 -21.45 -37.62 31.85
C ALA A 751 -21.44 -38.91 31.01
N ARG A 752 -20.30 -39.22 30.38
CA ARG A 752 -20.10 -40.49 29.66
C ARG A 752 -20.27 -41.68 30.60
N ARG A 753 -19.72 -41.63 31.81
CA ARG A 753 -19.87 -42.70 32.81
C ARG A 753 -21.33 -42.89 33.23
N GLN A 754 -22.06 -41.79 33.46
CA GLN A 754 -23.49 -41.84 33.79
C GLN A 754 -24.31 -42.42 32.64
N LEU A 755 -24.03 -41.98 31.41
CA LEU A 755 -24.69 -42.51 30.21
C LEU A 755 -24.44 -44.01 30.04
N ILE A 756 -23.19 -44.48 30.16
CA ILE A 756 -22.87 -45.92 30.10
C ILE A 756 -23.59 -46.70 31.20
N SER A 757 -23.63 -46.18 32.43
CA SER A 757 -24.35 -46.80 33.53
C SER A 757 -25.86 -46.89 33.25
N ALA A 758 -26.44 -45.86 32.64
CA ALA A 758 -27.84 -45.87 32.21
C ALA A 758 -28.08 -46.86 31.06
N MET A 759 -27.15 -46.97 30.11
CA MET A 759 -27.22 -47.97 29.03
C MET A 759 -27.25 -49.41 29.57
N ILE A 760 -26.50 -49.70 30.63
CA ILE A 760 -26.44 -51.06 31.22
C ILE A 760 -27.69 -51.37 32.04
N ASN A 761 -28.08 -50.46 32.93
CA ASN A 761 -29.12 -50.73 33.92
C ASN A 761 -30.54 -50.44 33.42
N ASN A 762 -30.68 -49.51 32.47
CA ASN A 762 -31.95 -48.94 32.05
C ASN A 762 -32.16 -49.00 30.53
N SER A 763 -31.51 -49.94 29.84
CA SER A 763 -31.65 -50.13 28.37
C SER A 763 -33.09 -50.25 27.90
N THR A 764 -33.98 -50.73 28.77
CA THR A 764 -35.41 -50.87 28.49
C THR A 764 -36.26 -49.68 28.92
N LEU A 765 -35.67 -48.55 29.28
CA LEU A 765 -36.42 -47.35 29.64
C LEU A 765 -36.34 -46.30 28.52
N PRO A 766 -37.43 -45.53 28.26
CA PRO A 766 -37.34 -44.36 27.40
C PRO A 766 -36.21 -43.44 27.90
N LYS A 767 -35.37 -42.96 26.99
CA LYS A 767 -34.19 -42.13 27.30
C LYS A 767 -33.23 -42.74 28.33
N LEU A 768 -33.24 -44.06 28.51
CA LEU A 768 -32.47 -44.77 29.54
C LEU A 768 -32.79 -44.31 30.97
N GLY A 769 -33.98 -43.72 31.19
CA GLY A 769 -34.36 -43.13 32.48
C GLY A 769 -33.65 -41.82 32.82
N LEU A 770 -32.92 -41.21 31.87
CA LEU A 770 -32.28 -39.91 32.06
C LEU A 770 -33.32 -38.78 32.00
N THR A 771 -33.17 -37.79 32.88
CA THR A 771 -34.07 -36.61 33.00
C THR A 771 -33.25 -35.33 33.11
N GLY A 772 -33.85 -34.18 32.78
CA GLY A 772 -33.17 -32.87 32.79
C GLY A 772 -32.43 -32.54 31.49
N TYR A 773 -31.44 -31.65 31.59
CA TYR A 773 -30.69 -31.08 30.45
C TYR A 773 -29.16 -31.17 30.66
N GLY A 774 -28.71 -32.15 31.45
CA GLY A 774 -27.29 -32.35 31.74
C GLY A 774 -26.49 -32.88 30.55
N PRO A 775 -25.15 -32.84 30.60
CA PRO A 775 -24.30 -33.28 29.50
C PRO A 775 -24.53 -34.75 29.07
N GLU A 776 -24.86 -35.63 30.01
CA GLU A 776 -25.21 -37.04 29.77
C GLU A 776 -26.49 -37.21 28.95
N VAL A 777 -27.46 -36.31 29.15
CA VAL A 777 -28.70 -36.25 28.37
C VAL A 777 -28.40 -35.78 26.94
N THR A 778 -27.57 -34.74 26.79
CA THR A 778 -27.13 -34.27 25.47
C THR A 778 -26.37 -35.36 24.70
N MET A 779 -25.47 -36.08 25.38
CA MET A 779 -24.75 -37.23 24.81
C MET A 779 -25.70 -38.34 24.35
N TYR A 780 -26.72 -38.67 25.14
CA TYR A 780 -27.75 -39.65 24.76
C TYR A 780 -28.44 -39.24 23.45
N PHE A 781 -28.92 -37.99 23.37
CA PHE A 781 -29.64 -37.52 22.19
C PHE A 781 -28.76 -37.58 20.94
N SER A 782 -27.57 -36.98 20.98
CA SER A 782 -26.70 -36.85 19.81
C SER A 782 -26.09 -38.18 19.34
N LEU A 783 -25.79 -39.11 20.27
CA LEU A 783 -25.07 -40.34 19.93
C LEU A 783 -26.00 -41.54 19.79
N LEU A 784 -26.98 -41.71 20.69
CA LEU A 784 -27.77 -42.94 20.76
C LEU A 784 -29.12 -42.81 20.06
N GLN A 785 -29.80 -41.67 20.24
CA GLN A 785 -31.11 -41.46 19.64
C GLN A 785 -31.01 -41.06 18.16
N GLU A 786 -30.20 -40.04 17.82
CA GLU A 786 -30.05 -39.55 16.44
C GLU A 786 -29.50 -40.62 15.49
N THR A 787 -28.54 -41.43 15.94
CA THR A 787 -27.98 -42.54 15.14
C THR A 787 -28.90 -43.77 15.08
N GLY A 788 -29.94 -43.80 15.93
CA GLY A 788 -30.86 -44.92 16.07
C GLY A 788 -30.27 -46.15 16.76
N ILE A 789 -29.10 -46.05 17.42
CA ILE A 789 -28.50 -47.12 18.24
C ILE A 789 -29.44 -47.51 19.39
N HIS A 790 -30.15 -46.53 19.97
CA HIS A 790 -31.22 -46.77 20.93
C HIS A 790 -32.58 -46.43 20.29
N ARG A 791 -33.44 -47.44 20.16
CA ARG A 791 -34.74 -47.34 19.47
C ARG A 791 -35.83 -48.13 20.19
N GLN A 792 -37.08 -47.74 20.01
CA GLN A 792 -38.24 -48.54 20.42
C GLN A 792 -38.57 -49.56 19.32
N GLY A 793 -38.41 -50.86 19.62
CA GLY A 793 -38.93 -51.97 18.81
C GLY A 793 -40.10 -52.67 19.50
N GLU A 794 -40.89 -53.45 18.75
CA GLU A 794 -42.18 -53.99 19.22
C GLU A 794 -42.10 -55.11 20.27
N GLU A 795 -40.97 -55.81 20.48
CA GLU A 795 -40.94 -56.89 21.50
C GLU A 795 -39.80 -56.90 22.54
N ILE A 796 -38.74 -56.10 22.44
CA ILE A 796 -37.88 -55.73 23.60
C ILE A 796 -37.18 -54.42 23.24
N LYS A 797 -37.14 -53.49 24.19
CA LYS A 797 -36.36 -52.25 24.11
C LYS A 797 -34.88 -52.61 24.26
N SER A 798 -34.17 -52.72 23.14
CA SER A 798 -32.78 -53.16 23.08
C SER A 798 -31.88 -52.11 22.42
N ILE A 799 -30.61 -52.10 22.83
CA ILE A 799 -29.55 -51.39 22.11
C ILE A 799 -29.24 -52.22 20.86
N GLY A 800 -29.39 -51.62 19.67
CA GLY A 800 -29.20 -52.29 18.39
C GLY A 800 -28.07 -51.67 17.58
N GLU A 801 -27.78 -52.26 16.42
CA GLU A 801 -26.85 -51.66 15.45
C GLU A 801 -27.42 -50.33 14.93
N GLY A 802 -26.57 -49.31 14.87
CA GLY A 802 -26.95 -47.99 14.34
C GLY A 802 -27.40 -48.07 12.88
N ARG A 803 -28.29 -47.17 12.46
CA ARG A 803 -28.73 -47.13 11.05
C ARG A 803 -27.53 -46.76 10.17
N GLN A 804 -27.35 -47.44 9.02
CA GLN A 804 -26.41 -46.98 8.00
C GLN A 804 -26.80 -45.54 7.60
N GLN A 805 -25.89 -44.59 7.82
CA GLN A 805 -26.09 -43.19 7.46
C GLN A 805 -26.06 -43.09 5.92
N VAL A 806 -27.24 -42.90 5.31
CA VAL A 806 -27.34 -42.59 3.88
C VAL A 806 -26.93 -41.13 3.69
N THR A 807 -25.84 -40.89 2.98
CA THR A 807 -25.36 -39.55 2.61
C THR A 807 -26.29 -38.91 1.57
N ASN A 808 -27.34 -38.20 2.02
CA ASN A 808 -28.19 -37.39 1.14
C ASN A 808 -27.92 -35.89 1.38
N SER A 809 -27.18 -35.26 0.48
CA SER A 809 -26.72 -33.86 0.53
C SER A 809 -27.71 -32.83 -0.07
N GLN A 810 -29.01 -33.13 -0.20
CA GLN A 810 -29.96 -32.27 -0.93
C GLN A 810 -31.22 -31.77 -0.19
N GLN A 811 -31.36 -31.92 1.14
CA GLN A 811 -32.62 -31.61 1.83
C GLN A 811 -32.59 -30.51 2.93
N LEU A 812 -31.66 -29.55 2.86
CA LEU A 812 -31.58 -28.47 3.87
C LEU A 812 -32.16 -27.10 3.46
N ILE A 813 -32.80 -26.96 2.30
CA ILE A 813 -33.35 -25.66 1.84
C ILE A 813 -34.87 -25.50 2.14
N GLY A 814 -35.56 -26.50 2.72
CA GLY A 814 -37.03 -26.50 2.79
C GLY A 814 -37.73 -25.91 4.02
N ASN A 815 -37.06 -25.68 5.16
CA ASN A 815 -37.77 -25.55 6.46
C ASN A 815 -37.63 -24.19 7.16
N SER A 816 -37.81 -23.08 6.44
CA SER A 816 -37.92 -21.73 7.03
C SER A 816 -39.28 -21.04 6.82
N GLN A 817 -40.30 -21.77 6.37
CA GLN A 817 -41.68 -21.26 6.23
C GLN A 817 -42.70 -22.21 6.89
N GLN A 818 -42.66 -22.41 8.20
CA GLN A 818 -43.79 -23.03 8.93
C GLN A 818 -43.68 -22.88 10.46
N VAL A 819 -43.57 -21.65 10.97
CA VAL A 819 -43.87 -21.36 12.39
C VAL A 819 -44.59 -20.02 12.49
N THR A 820 -45.86 -19.99 12.11
CA THR A 820 -46.85 -18.99 12.56
C THR A 820 -48.24 -19.60 12.35
N ASN A 821 -48.71 -20.38 13.32
CA ASN A 821 -50.13 -20.59 13.62
C ASN A 821 -50.28 -21.62 14.73
N SER A 822 -50.39 -21.16 15.97
CA SER A 822 -51.15 -21.82 17.03
C SER A 822 -51.16 -20.94 18.27
N GLN A 823 -52.31 -20.31 18.54
CA GLN A 823 -52.99 -20.30 19.85
C GLN A 823 -54.08 -19.21 19.85
N GLN A 824 -55.30 -19.63 19.47
CA GLN A 824 -56.53 -19.12 20.06
C GLN A 824 -56.99 -20.16 21.08
N LEU A 825 -57.26 -19.72 22.31
CA LEU A 825 -58.41 -20.10 23.16
C LEU A 825 -58.11 -19.74 24.62
N THR A 826 -58.72 -18.65 25.10
CA THR A 826 -59.74 -18.63 26.17
C THR A 826 -59.89 -17.20 26.68
N GLY A 827 -61.14 -16.74 26.77
CA GLY A 827 -61.51 -15.39 27.19
C GLY A 827 -62.23 -15.34 28.54
N ASN A 828 -62.54 -14.10 28.89
CA ASN A 828 -63.48 -13.58 29.91
C ASN A 828 -62.96 -13.33 31.33
N SER A 829 -62.80 -12.04 31.67
CA SER A 829 -63.58 -11.29 32.69
C SER A 829 -63.00 -9.85 32.81
N GLN A 830 -63.66 -8.84 32.23
CA GLN A 830 -64.57 -7.86 32.85
C GLN A 830 -63.99 -6.90 33.93
N GLN A 831 -63.89 -5.63 33.50
CA GLN A 831 -64.04 -4.31 34.17
C GLN A 831 -64.32 -4.24 35.69
N VAL A 832 -63.59 -3.36 36.42
CA VAL A 832 -64.05 -2.34 37.43
C VAL A 832 -62.88 -1.34 37.64
N ILE A 833 -62.90 -0.11 37.09
CA ILE A 833 -63.29 1.22 37.66
C ILE A 833 -62.30 1.86 38.68
N SER A 834 -61.69 2.96 38.19
CA SER A 834 -61.38 4.29 38.77
C SER A 834 -60.39 4.54 39.92
N GLN A 835 -59.43 5.41 39.59
CA GLN A 835 -59.01 6.66 40.28
C GLN A 835 -58.30 6.58 41.64
N ASN A 836 -56.98 6.83 41.66
CA ASN A 836 -56.45 8.16 41.99
C ASN A 836 -54.94 8.30 41.71
N SER A 837 -54.59 9.52 41.32
CA SER A 837 -53.38 10.06 40.69
C SER A 837 -52.19 10.31 41.61
N ASN A 838 -50.95 10.08 41.11
CA ASN A 838 -49.97 11.16 40.85
C ASN A 838 -48.69 10.71 40.10
N HIS A 839 -48.32 11.55 39.11
CA HIS A 839 -47.04 11.73 38.40
C HIS A 839 -46.65 10.93 37.13
N ASN A 840 -47.12 11.49 35.99
CA ASN A 840 -46.36 12.05 34.85
C ASN A 840 -45.40 11.17 34.03
N LEU A 841 -45.99 10.61 32.96
CA LEU A 841 -45.38 10.33 31.65
C LEU A 841 -46.29 10.98 30.59
N VAL A 842 -45.71 11.66 29.59
CA VAL A 842 -46.42 12.00 28.34
C VAL A 842 -45.46 11.83 27.17
N ASN A 843 -45.77 10.81 26.35
CA ASN A 843 -45.63 10.83 24.89
C ASN A 843 -46.90 11.48 24.30
N TYR A 844 -46.81 12.07 23.10
CA TYR A 844 -47.91 12.13 22.11
C TYR A 844 -47.25 12.13 20.71
N ASN A 845 -47.51 11.17 19.79
CA ASN A 845 -48.71 10.93 18.94
C ASN A 845 -49.05 12.16 18.07
N GLU A 846 -49.39 12.07 16.78
CA GLU A 846 -50.33 11.19 16.04
C GLU A 846 -50.30 11.66 14.53
N GLN A 847 -50.84 11.03 13.46
CA GLN A 847 -52.21 10.53 13.25
C GLN A 847 -52.43 9.98 11.81
N LEU A 848 -53.28 8.91 11.70
CA LEU A 848 -54.38 8.56 10.74
C LEU A 848 -54.17 8.61 9.20
N ILE A 849 -54.74 7.73 8.36
CA ILE A 849 -56.17 7.41 8.12
C ILE A 849 -56.37 5.99 7.52
N SER A 850 -57.49 5.36 7.86
CA SER A 850 -58.09 4.12 7.33
C SER A 850 -59.19 4.35 6.28
N SER A 851 -59.33 3.49 5.25
CA SER A 851 -60.64 3.13 4.67
C SER A 851 -60.61 1.87 3.77
N GLN A 852 -61.71 1.12 3.82
CA GLN A 852 -62.06 -0.18 3.21
C GLN A 852 -62.23 -0.17 1.67
N ILE A 853 -62.21 -1.35 1.01
CA ILE A 853 -63.28 -1.91 0.12
C ILE A 853 -62.88 -3.30 -0.47
N ASN A 854 -63.91 -4.13 -0.66
CA ASN A 854 -64.03 -5.54 -1.04
C ASN A 854 -63.62 -5.99 -2.48
N ASN A 855 -63.32 -7.31 -2.57
CA ASN A 855 -63.66 -8.36 -3.57
C ASN A 855 -63.66 -8.12 -5.10
N ASN A 856 -63.01 -9.05 -5.83
CA ASN A 856 -63.53 -9.90 -6.94
C ASN A 856 -62.35 -10.72 -7.54
N ILE A 857 -62.26 -12.05 -7.41
CA ILE A 857 -62.79 -13.14 -8.27
C ILE A 857 -62.75 -12.86 -9.79
N THR A 858 -61.89 -13.62 -10.51
CA THR A 858 -62.14 -14.44 -11.74
C THR A 858 -60.77 -14.84 -12.34
N SER A 859 -60.33 -16.10 -12.22
CA SER A 859 -60.43 -17.15 -13.26
C SER A 859 -59.74 -16.82 -14.58
N ASP A 860 -58.66 -17.54 -14.90
CA ASP A 860 -58.60 -18.24 -16.19
C ASP A 860 -57.66 -19.45 -16.19
N LYS A 861 -58.20 -20.55 -16.72
CA LYS A 861 -57.56 -21.82 -17.02
C LYS A 861 -57.00 -21.76 -18.45
N ASN A 862 -55.87 -22.43 -18.70
CA ASN A 862 -55.57 -23.23 -19.90
C ASN A 862 -54.16 -23.85 -19.69
N ILE A 863 -53.94 -25.15 -19.42
CA ILE A 863 -54.18 -26.36 -20.23
C ILE A 863 -53.33 -26.38 -21.53
N LEU A 864 -52.13 -26.99 -21.51
CA LEU A 864 -51.76 -28.22 -22.27
C LEU A 864 -50.24 -28.45 -22.43
N LYS A 865 -49.89 -29.73 -22.24
CA LYS A 865 -48.89 -30.56 -22.95
C LYS A 865 -47.39 -30.46 -22.59
N ALA A 866 -46.95 -31.48 -21.87
CA ALA A 866 -45.68 -32.18 -22.10
C ALA A 866 -45.86 -33.25 -23.22
N PRO A 867 -44.87 -34.10 -23.60
CA PRO A 867 -43.39 -34.10 -23.48
C PRO A 867 -42.77 -34.47 -24.89
N PRO A 868 -41.62 -35.18 -25.09
CA PRO A 868 -40.46 -35.54 -24.24
C PRO A 868 -39.04 -35.40 -24.88
N ARG A 869 -38.02 -35.57 -24.02
CA ARG A 869 -36.69 -36.21 -24.23
C ARG A 869 -35.77 -35.75 -25.37
N HIS A 870 -34.61 -35.21 -24.99
CA HIS A 870 -33.33 -35.95 -25.04
C HIS A 870 -32.35 -35.43 -23.99
#